data_AF-A0A8B9T8Y6-F1
#
_entry.id   AF-A0A8B9T8Y6-F1
#
_cell.length_a   1.000
_cell.length_b   1.000
_cell.length_c   1.000
_cell.angle_alpha   90.00
_cell.angle_beta   90.00
_cell.angle_gamma   90.00
#
_symmetry.space_group_name_H-M   'P 1'
#
loop_
_entity.id
_entity.type
_entity.pdbx_description
1 polymer ?
#
loop_
_entity_poly.entity_id
_entity_poly.type
_entity_poly.pdbx_seq_one_letter_code
_entity_poly.pdbx_strand_id
1 'polypeptide(L)'
;MAAAYLDPNLNHTPSSSAKTHLSTGMERSPGSMERVLKVFHYFETSSEPTTWASNIRHGDATDVRGIIQKIVDSQKVKNVACYGLRLSHLQSEEQAHPPEEWKYELRIRYLPKGFLNQFTEDKPTLNFFYQQVKNDYMLEIADQVDQEIALKLGCLEIRRSYGEMRGNALEKKSNYEVLEKDVGLRRFFPKSLLDSVKAKTLRKLIQQTFRQFANLNREESILKFFEILSPVYRFDKECFKCALGSSWIISVELAIGPEEGISYLTDKGANPTHLADFNQVQTIQYSNSEDKDRKGMLQLKIAGAPEPLTVTAPSLTIAENMADLIDGYCRLVNGATQSFIIRPQKGKERFKPLFYRLANNEKQGVRSHTVSVSGVNHCQHKVKKAKRFLPFVFCSHEPPPKETDDYAEIIDEEDTYTMPSKSYGIDEARDYEIQRERIELGRCIGEGQFGDVHQGVYMSPENPAMAVAIKTCKNCTSDSVREKFLQEALTMRQFDHPNIVKLIGVITENPVWIIMELCTLGELRSFLQVRKYSLDLASLILYAYQLSMALAYLESKRFVHRDIAARNVLVSATDCVKLGDFGLSRYMEDSTYYKASKGKLPIKWMAPESINFRRFTSASDVWMFGVCMWEILMHGVKPFQGVKNNDVIGRIENGERLPMPPNCPPTLYSLMTKCWAYDPSRRPRFTELKAQLSTILEEEKLQQEERMRMESRRQVTVSWDSGGSDEAPPKPSRPGYPSPRSSEGFYPSPQHMVQPNHYQVSGYPGSHGIPASLLDQTDSWNHRPQEISVWQPNMEDSGTLDIRGMGQVLPTHLMEERLIRQQQEMEEDQRWLEKEERFLKPDVRLSRGSIDREDGGLQGPVSACGISSAPNHTAPPKKPPRPWSPRPLGQPVSAAPLCFQLQPQEISPPPTANLDRSNDKVYENVTGLVKAVIEMSSKIQPAPPEEYVPMVKEVGLALRTLLATVDETLPVLPASTHREIEMAQKLLNSDLAELINKMKLAQQYVMTSLQQEYKKQMLTAAHALAVDAKNLLDVIDQARLKMISQSRPH
;
A
#
# COMPACT_ATOMS: atom_id res chain seq x y z
N MET A 1 -4.59 52.45 -2.66
CA MET A 1 -4.81 53.85 -2.20
C MET A 1 -6.02 53.86 -1.26
N ALA A 2 -6.21 54.97 -0.54
CA ALA A 2 -7.30 55.35 0.37
C ALA A 2 -8.60 54.51 0.44
N ALA A 3 -9.15 54.40 1.66
CA ALA A 3 -10.51 53.95 1.94
C ALA A 3 -11.49 55.13 2.07
N ALA A 4 -12.80 54.87 1.89
CA ALA A 4 -13.93 55.49 2.59
C ALA A 4 -15.27 55.07 1.96
N TYR A 5 -16.29 54.74 2.76
CA TYR A 5 -17.55 55.49 2.92
C TYR A 5 -18.55 54.73 3.81
N LEU A 6 -18.91 55.33 4.95
CA LEU A 6 -20.23 55.20 5.61
C LEU A 6 -21.12 56.31 5.00
N ASP A 7 -22.45 56.37 5.05
CA ASP A 7 -23.41 56.04 6.12
C ASP A 7 -24.85 56.13 5.49
N PRO A 8 -25.97 56.42 6.20
CA PRO A 8 -26.76 55.55 7.09
C PRO A 8 -28.25 55.37 6.65
N ASN A 9 -29.02 54.72 7.54
CA ASN A 9 -30.47 54.88 7.78
C ASN A 9 -31.52 54.36 6.78
N LEU A 10 -32.37 53.45 7.29
CA LEU A 10 -33.83 53.70 7.35
C LEU A 10 -34.44 52.94 8.54
N ASN A 11 -35.26 53.64 9.34
CA ASN A 11 -35.91 53.09 10.54
C ASN A 11 -37.30 52.51 10.23
N HIS A 12 -37.76 51.51 11.01
CA HIS A 12 -38.79 51.71 12.05
C HIS A 12 -39.41 50.39 12.56
N THR A 13 -39.37 50.19 13.88
CA THR A 13 -40.30 49.31 14.62
C THR A 13 -41.59 50.07 14.95
N PRO A 14 -42.69 49.35 15.23
CA PRO A 14 -43.22 49.43 16.59
C PRO A 14 -43.58 48.07 17.22
N SER A 15 -43.67 48.06 18.54
CA SER A 15 -43.93 46.88 19.38
C SER A 15 -45.40 46.68 19.75
N SER A 16 -45.81 45.43 20.00
CA SER A 16 -46.95 45.10 20.86
C SER A 16 -46.66 43.79 21.60
N SER A 17 -47.20 43.63 22.81
CA SER A 17 -46.78 42.57 23.76
C SER A 17 -47.95 41.89 24.46
N ALA A 18 -47.93 40.56 24.52
CA ALA A 18 -48.76 39.75 25.41
C ALA A 18 -47.96 38.58 25.99
N LYS A 19 -48.26 38.22 27.24
CA LYS A 19 -47.66 37.11 28.03
C LYS A 19 -48.70 35.95 28.06
N THR A 20 -48.49 34.73 28.58
CA THR A 20 -47.42 34.07 29.37
C THR A 20 -47.68 32.55 29.33
N HIS A 21 -46.67 31.67 29.39
CA HIS A 21 -46.47 30.65 30.45
C HIS A 21 -45.26 29.71 30.17
N LEU A 22 -44.79 29.01 31.22
CA LEU A 22 -43.55 28.21 31.25
C LEU A 22 -43.80 26.69 31.23
N SER A 23 -42.83 25.93 30.72
CA SER A 23 -42.27 24.73 31.38
C SER A 23 -40.95 24.29 30.72
N THR A 24 -39.81 24.92 31.05
CA THR A 24 -38.69 24.34 31.82
C THR A 24 -38.00 23.08 31.23
N GLY A 25 -36.72 23.22 30.86
CA GLY A 25 -35.92 22.16 30.22
C GLY A 25 -34.39 22.34 30.22
N MET A 26 -33.82 23.01 31.23
CA MET A 26 -32.37 23.08 31.54
C MET A 26 -31.40 23.32 30.35
N GLU A 27 -31.22 24.58 29.93
CA GLU A 27 -30.07 24.95 29.09
C GLU A 27 -28.74 24.75 29.85
N ARG A 28 -27.72 24.22 29.16
CA ARG A 28 -26.34 24.22 29.68
C ARG A 28 -25.70 25.58 29.44
N SER A 29 -24.97 26.08 30.45
CA SER A 29 -24.15 27.29 30.31
C SER A 29 -23.01 27.09 29.29
N PRO A 30 -22.78 28.02 28.35
CA PRO A 30 -21.63 27.97 27.43
C PRO A 30 -20.34 28.23 28.22
N GLY A 31 -19.42 27.25 28.27
CA GLY A 31 -18.43 27.18 29.35
C GLY A 31 -17.03 26.62 29.07
N SER A 32 -16.68 26.26 27.83
CA SER A 32 -15.30 25.92 27.44
C SER A 32 -15.10 25.99 25.94
N MET A 33 -14.16 26.81 25.45
CA MET A 33 -13.61 26.63 24.09
C MET A 33 -12.71 25.40 24.09
N GLU A 34 -12.83 24.54 23.08
CA GLU A 34 -11.89 23.44 22.90
C GLU A 34 -10.47 23.98 22.64
N ARG A 35 -9.48 23.42 23.34
CA ARG A 35 -8.08 23.81 23.19
C ARG A 35 -7.41 22.90 22.18
N VAL A 36 -7.25 23.40 20.96
CA VAL A 36 -6.63 22.68 19.85
C VAL A 36 -5.29 23.35 19.50
N LEU A 37 -4.21 22.57 19.57
CA LEU A 37 -2.86 22.99 19.22
C LEU A 37 -2.46 22.38 17.87
N LYS A 38 -2.07 23.22 16.91
CA LYS A 38 -1.54 22.77 15.61
C LYS A 38 -0.02 22.61 15.66
N VAL A 39 0.46 21.37 15.56
CA VAL A 39 1.88 21.02 15.61
C VAL A 39 2.35 20.54 14.24
N PHE A 40 3.20 21.32 13.58
CA PHE A 40 3.85 20.94 12.31
C PHE A 40 4.90 19.85 12.55
N HIS A 41 5.08 18.94 11.57
CA HIS A 41 5.95 17.78 11.74
C HIS A 41 6.43 17.19 10.41
N TYR A 42 7.51 16.41 10.43
CA TYR A 42 8.16 15.84 9.24
C TYR A 42 7.70 14.42 8.87
N PHE A 43 6.58 13.93 9.40
CA PHE A 43 5.96 12.68 8.96
C PHE A 43 5.33 12.83 7.56
N GLU A 44 5.76 12.01 6.60
CA GLU A 44 5.42 12.14 5.17
C GLU A 44 3.99 11.67 4.84
N THR A 45 3.11 12.63 4.51
CA THR A 45 1.78 12.37 3.96
C THR A 45 1.75 12.52 2.42
N SER A 46 0.57 12.40 1.79
CA SER A 46 0.37 12.73 0.37
C SER A 46 0.22 14.22 0.06
N SER A 47 -0.03 15.08 1.07
CA SER A 47 -0.18 16.54 0.90
C SER A 47 1.17 17.25 0.72
N GLU A 48 1.14 18.58 0.56
CA GLU A 48 2.35 19.39 0.43
C GLU A 48 3.16 19.39 1.75
N PRO A 49 4.51 19.31 1.71
CA PRO A 49 5.35 19.27 2.92
C PRO A 49 5.17 20.46 3.89
N THR A 50 4.73 21.61 3.38
CA THR A 50 4.38 22.80 4.17
C THR A 50 3.11 22.65 5.00
N THR A 51 2.26 21.67 4.70
CA THR A 51 0.97 21.43 5.37
C THR A 51 0.98 20.26 6.36
N TRP A 52 2.12 19.55 6.48
CA TRP A 52 2.24 18.40 7.39
C TRP A 52 2.20 18.86 8.85
N ALA A 53 1.05 18.68 9.49
CA ALA A 53 0.79 18.98 10.88
C ALA A 53 -0.27 18.05 11.47
N SER A 54 -0.25 17.91 12.80
CA SER A 54 -1.32 17.30 13.60
C SER A 54 -2.04 18.40 14.38
N ASN A 55 -3.37 18.40 14.38
CA ASN A 55 -4.17 19.19 15.30
C ASN A 55 -4.42 18.36 16.57
N ILE A 56 -4.20 18.94 17.75
CA ILE A 56 -4.16 18.18 19.01
C ILE A 56 -5.06 18.86 20.04
N ARG A 57 -6.17 18.20 20.38
CA ARG A 57 -7.05 18.61 21.50
C ARG A 57 -6.37 18.21 22.82
N HIS A 58 -6.34 19.11 23.80
CA HIS A 58 -5.65 18.84 25.08
C HIS A 58 -6.30 19.48 26.32
N GLY A 59 -6.07 18.86 27.49
CA GLY A 59 -6.45 19.38 28.82
C GLY A 59 -5.49 20.44 29.38
N ASP A 60 -5.81 21.03 30.54
CA ASP A 60 -5.05 22.15 31.13
C ASP A 60 -3.72 21.75 31.79
N ALA A 61 -3.60 20.50 32.23
CA ALA A 61 -2.38 19.92 32.82
C ALA A 61 -1.47 19.21 31.81
N THR A 62 -1.90 19.10 30.54
CA THR A 62 -1.14 18.42 29.46
C THR A 62 0.21 19.08 29.23
N ASP A 63 1.29 18.31 29.30
CA ASP A 63 2.64 18.81 29.07
C ASP A 63 3.14 18.56 27.63
N VAL A 64 4.29 19.16 27.30
CA VAL A 64 4.93 19.01 25.99
C VAL A 64 5.27 17.54 25.71
N ARG A 65 5.52 16.71 26.73
CA ARG A 65 5.76 15.28 26.55
C ARG A 65 4.49 14.55 26.12
N GLY A 66 3.35 14.78 26.76
CA GLY A 66 2.07 14.19 26.36
C GLY A 66 1.73 14.50 24.91
N ILE A 67 1.97 15.74 24.48
CA ILE A 67 1.82 16.20 23.10
C ILE A 67 2.77 15.44 22.15
N ILE A 68 4.08 15.40 22.43
CA ILE A 68 5.06 14.68 21.59
C ILE A 68 4.72 13.18 21.51
N GLN A 69 4.50 12.54 22.67
CA GLN A 69 4.19 11.13 22.81
C GLN A 69 3.00 10.72 21.93
N LYS A 70 1.90 11.49 21.99
CA LYS A 70 0.70 11.21 21.20
C LYS A 70 0.97 11.23 19.69
N ILE A 71 1.74 12.21 19.20
CA ILE A 71 2.10 12.30 17.77
C ILE A 71 2.95 11.09 17.36
N VAL A 72 4.02 10.78 18.09
CA VAL A 72 4.99 9.75 17.68
C VAL A 72 4.43 8.33 17.81
N ASP A 73 3.55 8.09 18.79
CA ASP A 73 2.85 6.81 18.96
C ASP A 73 1.90 6.52 17.79
N SER A 74 1.22 7.55 17.25
CA SER A 74 0.37 7.40 16.05
C SER A 74 1.15 6.86 14.83
N GLN A 75 2.46 7.16 14.79
CA GLN A 75 3.38 6.76 13.72
C GLN A 75 4.24 5.53 14.06
N LYS A 76 4.06 4.95 15.26
CA LYS A 76 4.78 3.76 15.76
C LYS A 76 6.31 3.92 15.78
N VAL A 77 6.77 5.12 16.15
CA VAL A 77 8.17 5.44 16.42
C VAL A 77 8.72 4.61 17.59
N LYS A 78 9.99 4.18 17.51
CA LYS A 78 10.71 3.61 18.66
C LYS A 78 11.50 4.66 19.42
N ASN A 79 12.20 5.55 18.70
CA ASN A 79 13.18 6.51 19.22
C ASN A 79 12.51 7.78 19.81
N VAL A 80 11.46 7.61 20.61
CA VAL A 80 10.64 8.70 21.18
C VAL A 80 11.48 9.77 21.89
N ALA A 81 12.51 9.36 22.63
CA ALA A 81 13.39 10.26 23.38
C ALA A 81 14.25 11.21 22.52
N CYS A 82 14.29 11.03 21.20
CA CYS A 82 15.04 11.90 20.29
C CYS A 82 14.27 13.18 19.88
N TYR A 83 12.96 13.22 20.16
CA TYR A 83 12.05 14.27 19.71
C TYR A 83 11.90 15.41 20.74
N GLY A 84 11.87 16.64 20.23
CA GLY A 84 11.56 17.87 20.97
C GLY A 84 10.58 18.75 20.20
N LEU A 85 9.95 19.72 20.88
CA LEU A 85 8.98 20.64 20.29
C LEU A 85 9.58 22.04 20.22
N ARG A 86 9.92 22.50 19.01
CA ARG A 86 10.40 23.86 18.78
C ARG A 86 9.22 24.81 18.63
N LEU A 87 9.24 25.91 19.38
CA LEU A 87 8.41 27.08 19.10
C LEU A 87 9.22 28.04 18.21
N SER A 88 8.64 28.46 17.10
CA SER A 88 9.22 29.47 16.20
C SER A 88 8.18 30.54 15.87
N HIS A 89 8.64 31.74 15.51
CA HIS A 89 7.78 32.88 15.22
C HIS A 89 8.00 33.36 13.78
N LEU A 90 6.92 33.71 13.08
CA LEU A 90 6.92 33.83 11.62
C LEU A 90 7.56 35.12 11.08
N GLN A 91 7.86 36.12 11.93
CA GLN A 91 8.32 37.45 11.47
C GLN A 91 9.48 38.08 12.28
N SER A 92 9.92 37.47 13.38
CA SER A 92 10.96 38.01 14.31
C SER A 92 11.38 36.92 15.30
N GLU A 93 12.58 37.00 15.91
CA GLU A 93 12.96 36.06 16.99
C GLU A 93 12.57 36.53 18.40
N GLU A 94 12.28 37.83 18.63
CA GLU A 94 12.11 38.37 19.99
C GLU A 94 10.94 39.37 20.16
N GLN A 95 9.72 38.87 20.39
CA GLN A 95 8.76 39.42 21.38
C GLN A 95 7.50 38.55 21.51
N ALA A 96 6.46 39.03 22.22
CA ALA A 96 5.23 38.28 22.49
C ALA A 96 4.10 38.63 21.53
N HIS A 97 3.94 37.81 20.48
CA HIS A 97 3.04 38.03 19.36
C HIS A 97 1.67 37.29 19.46
N PRO A 98 0.66 37.63 18.64
CA PRO A 98 -0.61 36.90 18.51
C PRO A 98 -0.41 35.41 18.19
N PRO A 99 -1.34 34.51 18.59
CA PRO A 99 -1.19 33.05 18.41
C PRO A 99 -1.02 32.62 16.94
N GLU A 100 -1.59 33.37 16.00
CA GLU A 100 -1.49 33.12 14.55
C GLU A 100 -0.07 33.34 13.98
N GLU A 101 0.78 34.10 14.68
CA GLU A 101 2.16 34.38 14.25
C GLU A 101 3.16 33.33 14.78
N TRP A 102 2.72 32.39 15.63
CA TRP A 102 3.53 31.34 16.23
C TRP A 102 3.35 29.98 15.54
N LYS A 103 4.48 29.32 15.23
CA LYS A 103 4.52 27.96 14.68
C LYS A 103 5.12 26.99 15.70
N TYR A 104 4.33 26.03 16.14
CA TYR A 104 4.81 24.86 16.90
C TYR A 104 5.27 23.80 15.92
N GLU A 105 6.49 23.28 16.10
CA GLU A 105 7.14 22.37 15.17
C GLU A 105 7.84 21.22 15.91
N LEU A 106 7.34 20.01 15.74
CA LEU A 106 7.97 18.79 16.22
C LEU A 106 9.25 18.55 15.41
N ARG A 107 10.38 18.31 16.10
CA ARG A 107 11.69 18.07 15.49
C ARG A 107 12.41 16.93 16.22
N ILE A 108 13.28 16.23 15.52
CA ILE A 108 14.34 15.43 16.16
C ILE A 108 15.46 16.40 16.51
N ARG A 109 15.88 16.39 17.78
CA ARG A 109 16.87 17.35 18.33
C ARG A 109 18.01 16.65 19.09
N TYR A 110 17.70 15.58 19.81
CA TYR A 110 18.66 14.84 20.61
C TYR A 110 19.01 13.55 19.86
N LEU A 111 20.22 13.48 19.29
CA LEU A 111 20.64 12.33 18.47
C LEU A 111 21.37 11.28 19.31
N PRO A 112 21.11 9.98 19.15
CA PRO A 112 21.92 8.95 19.79
C PRO A 112 23.26 8.77 19.03
N LYS A 113 24.29 8.25 19.70
CA LYS A 113 25.61 8.00 19.06
C LYS A 113 25.47 7.00 17.91
N GLY A 114 25.99 7.33 16.74
CA GLY A 114 25.76 6.55 15.51
C GLY A 114 24.30 6.51 15.03
N PHE A 115 23.52 7.58 15.25
CA PHE A 115 22.07 7.68 15.00
C PHE A 115 21.56 7.09 13.68
N LEU A 116 22.29 7.22 12.55
CA LEU A 116 21.85 6.67 11.25
C LEU A 116 21.63 5.15 11.29
N ASN A 117 22.42 4.41 12.08
CA ASN A 117 22.25 2.96 12.24
C ASN A 117 20.98 2.67 13.06
N GLN A 118 20.77 3.38 14.17
CA GLN A 118 19.61 3.21 15.05
C GLN A 118 18.30 3.61 14.38
N PHE A 119 18.33 4.66 13.55
CA PHE A 119 17.17 5.11 12.77
C PHE A 119 16.86 4.17 11.60
N THR A 120 17.84 3.45 11.03
CA THR A 120 17.58 2.39 10.04
C THR A 120 16.68 1.28 10.59
N GLU A 121 16.78 0.98 11.90
CA GLU A 121 15.87 0.06 12.60
C GLU A 121 14.49 0.67 12.93
N ASP A 122 14.34 1.99 12.78
CA ASP A 122 13.14 2.78 13.13
C ASP A 122 12.73 3.70 11.98
N LYS A 123 12.21 3.06 10.93
CA LYS A 123 11.95 3.69 9.62
C LYS A 123 11.06 4.95 9.68
N PRO A 124 10.06 5.10 10.57
CA PRO A 124 9.37 6.36 10.79
C PRO A 124 10.32 7.51 11.15
N THR A 125 11.22 7.30 12.11
CA THR A 125 12.22 8.29 12.56
C THR A 125 13.28 8.57 11.50
N LEU A 126 13.75 7.58 10.74
CA LEU A 126 14.67 7.82 9.61
C LEU A 126 14.04 8.72 8.54
N ASN A 127 12.78 8.48 8.17
CA ASN A 127 12.09 9.29 7.17
C ASN A 127 11.76 10.69 7.70
N PHE A 128 11.41 10.82 8.98
CA PHE A 128 11.22 12.11 9.66
C PHE A 128 12.51 12.92 9.66
N PHE A 129 13.63 12.34 10.10
CA PHE A 129 14.93 13.02 10.17
C PHE A 129 15.39 13.44 8.77
N TYR A 130 15.20 12.58 7.77
CA TYR A 130 15.48 12.91 6.38
C TYR A 130 14.67 14.12 5.88
N GLN A 131 13.36 14.14 6.13
CA GLN A 131 12.50 15.25 5.68
C GLN A 131 12.84 16.57 6.41
N GLN A 132 13.19 16.49 7.70
CA GLN A 132 13.70 17.61 8.49
C GLN A 132 15.00 18.17 7.90
N VAL A 133 16.06 17.36 7.82
CA VAL A 133 17.36 17.81 7.33
C VAL A 133 17.31 18.28 5.87
N LYS A 134 16.49 17.64 5.00
CA LYS A 134 16.25 18.12 3.63
C LYS A 134 15.53 19.47 3.61
N ASN A 135 14.59 19.72 4.52
CA ASN A 135 13.92 21.02 4.63
C ASN A 135 14.92 22.11 5.02
N ASP A 136 15.75 21.86 6.03
CA ASP A 136 16.70 22.85 6.54
C ASP A 136 17.79 23.15 5.48
N TYR A 137 18.33 22.12 4.83
CA TYR A 137 19.18 22.23 3.64
C TYR A 137 18.58 23.15 2.56
N MET A 138 17.31 22.93 2.19
CA MET A 138 16.60 23.70 1.15
C MET A 138 16.32 25.16 1.54
N LEU A 139 16.31 25.49 2.83
CA LEU A 139 16.07 26.86 3.34
C LEU A 139 17.37 27.64 3.57
N GLU A 140 18.41 26.99 4.09
CA GLU A 140 19.61 27.66 4.60
C GLU A 140 20.74 27.74 3.57
N ILE A 141 21.06 26.64 2.87
CA ILE A 141 22.30 26.51 2.10
C ILE A 141 22.15 26.01 0.66
N ALA A 142 20.99 25.48 0.25
CA ALA A 142 20.86 24.85 -1.07
C ALA A 142 21.11 25.82 -2.24
N ASP A 143 20.81 27.12 -2.08
CA ASP A 143 21.13 28.15 -3.08
C ASP A 143 22.60 28.61 -3.07
N GLN A 144 23.42 28.12 -2.13
CA GLN A 144 24.83 28.48 -1.92
C GLN A 144 25.81 27.31 -2.19
N VAL A 145 25.31 26.07 -2.18
CA VAL A 145 26.14 24.85 -2.35
C VAL A 145 26.54 24.62 -3.81
N ASP A 146 27.62 23.87 -4.03
CA ASP A 146 28.07 23.48 -5.37
C ASP A 146 26.96 22.82 -6.20
N GLN A 147 26.86 23.24 -7.48
CA GLN A 147 25.81 22.77 -8.38
C GLN A 147 25.79 21.24 -8.56
N GLU A 148 26.94 20.57 -8.48
CA GLU A 148 27.01 19.10 -8.54
C GLU A 148 26.42 18.44 -7.29
N ILE A 149 26.62 19.03 -6.10
CA ILE A 149 26.04 18.55 -4.84
C ILE A 149 24.52 18.75 -4.88
N ALA A 150 24.05 19.93 -5.29
CA ALA A 150 22.63 20.20 -5.48
C ALA A 150 21.97 19.25 -6.50
N LEU A 151 22.64 18.95 -7.62
CA LEU A 151 22.19 17.96 -8.61
C LEU A 151 22.10 16.54 -8.00
N LYS A 152 23.11 16.11 -7.23
CA LYS A 152 23.13 14.79 -6.59
C LYS A 152 22.02 14.63 -5.55
N LEU A 153 21.89 15.58 -4.62
CA LEU A 153 20.89 15.57 -3.55
C LEU A 153 19.46 15.61 -4.12
N GLY A 154 19.20 16.44 -5.13
CA GLY A 154 17.89 16.47 -5.81
C GLY A 154 17.57 15.19 -6.60
N CYS A 155 18.56 14.56 -7.24
CA CYS A 155 18.37 13.25 -7.87
C CYS A 155 18.05 12.13 -6.87
N LEU A 156 18.61 12.20 -5.66
CA LEU A 156 18.32 11.26 -4.57
C LEU A 156 16.90 11.43 -4.00
N GLU A 157 16.40 12.65 -3.81
CA GLU A 157 14.98 12.85 -3.46
C GLU A 157 14.05 12.35 -4.57
N ILE A 158 14.35 12.60 -5.86
CA ILE A 158 13.57 12.05 -6.97
C ILE A 158 13.54 10.52 -6.90
N ARG A 159 14.69 9.86 -6.61
CA ARG A 159 14.77 8.41 -6.46
C ARG A 159 13.97 7.89 -5.26
N ARG A 160 14.02 8.58 -4.12
CA ARG A 160 13.29 8.24 -2.89
C ARG A 160 11.77 8.42 -3.03
N SER A 161 11.32 9.58 -3.52
CA SER A 161 9.90 9.88 -3.78
C SER A 161 9.30 8.89 -4.77
N TYR A 162 9.99 8.62 -5.88
CA TYR A 162 9.51 7.75 -6.96
C TYR A 162 10.17 6.36 -6.95
N GLY A 163 10.31 5.74 -5.78
CA GLY A 163 10.99 4.44 -5.65
C GLY A 163 10.46 3.31 -6.55
N GLU A 164 9.19 3.34 -6.96
CA GLU A 164 8.57 2.37 -7.88
C GLU A 164 8.93 2.60 -9.37
N MET A 165 9.42 3.80 -9.71
CA MET A 165 9.81 4.19 -11.06
C MET A 165 11.10 3.46 -11.48
N ARG A 166 11.20 3.06 -12.75
CA ARG A 166 12.41 2.40 -13.28
C ARG A 166 13.60 3.35 -13.38
N GLY A 167 14.81 2.81 -13.20
CA GLY A 167 16.06 3.58 -13.19
C GLY A 167 16.36 4.37 -14.47
N ASN A 168 15.88 3.90 -15.62
CA ASN A 168 16.00 4.58 -16.92
C ASN A 168 14.77 5.43 -17.29
N ALA A 169 13.75 5.53 -16.44
CA ALA A 169 12.50 6.20 -16.78
C ALA A 169 12.68 7.68 -17.15
N LEU A 170 13.60 8.40 -16.52
CA LEU A 170 13.86 9.82 -16.80
C LEU A 170 14.57 10.08 -18.13
N GLU A 171 15.08 9.04 -18.82
CA GLU A 171 15.66 9.20 -20.16
C GLU A 171 14.58 9.61 -21.17
N LYS A 172 13.35 9.09 -21.00
CA LYS A 172 12.19 9.38 -21.83
C LYS A 172 11.73 10.83 -21.67
N LYS A 173 11.49 11.50 -22.81
CA LYS A 173 11.12 12.93 -22.86
C LYS A 173 9.83 13.24 -22.09
N SER A 174 8.77 12.48 -22.30
CA SER A 174 7.49 12.68 -21.60
C SER A 174 7.61 12.49 -20.09
N ASN A 175 8.33 11.46 -19.63
CA ASN A 175 8.57 11.21 -18.21
C ASN A 175 9.31 12.37 -17.53
N TYR A 176 10.33 12.93 -18.17
CA TYR A 176 11.03 14.11 -17.62
C TYR A 176 10.14 15.36 -17.63
N GLU A 177 9.32 15.57 -18.68
CA GLU A 177 8.42 16.74 -18.74
C GLU A 177 7.34 16.72 -17.65
N VAL A 178 6.93 15.53 -17.16
CA VAL A 178 6.06 15.39 -15.98
C VAL A 178 6.76 15.84 -14.69
N LEU A 179 8.09 15.71 -14.56
CA LEU A 179 8.81 16.33 -13.45
C LEU A 179 8.98 17.84 -13.65
N GLU A 180 9.27 18.28 -14.88
CA GLU A 180 9.60 19.67 -15.20
C GLU A 180 8.43 20.64 -15.08
N LYS A 181 7.33 20.36 -15.78
CA LYS A 181 6.19 21.29 -15.96
C LYS A 181 5.10 21.13 -14.92
N ASP A 182 5.09 19.98 -14.27
CA ASP A 182 3.90 19.36 -13.71
C ASP A 182 4.09 19.09 -12.20
N VAL A 183 5.15 18.37 -11.83
CA VAL A 183 5.59 18.28 -10.42
C VAL A 183 6.30 19.56 -9.98
N GLY A 184 7.11 20.15 -10.87
CA GLY A 184 7.89 21.36 -10.64
C GLY A 184 9.25 21.05 -10.00
N LEU A 185 10.34 21.33 -10.73
CA LEU A 185 11.71 21.02 -10.29
C LEU A 185 12.14 21.69 -8.98
N ARG A 186 11.47 22.79 -8.58
CA ARG A 186 11.70 23.49 -7.30
C ARG A 186 11.41 22.64 -6.05
N ARG A 187 10.73 21.50 -6.18
CA ARG A 187 10.57 20.52 -5.08
C ARG A 187 11.83 19.69 -4.82
N PHE A 188 12.79 19.71 -5.74
CA PHE A 188 13.98 18.85 -5.74
C PHE A 188 15.30 19.63 -5.81
N PHE A 189 15.29 20.82 -6.42
CA PHE A 189 16.48 21.59 -6.75
C PHE A 189 16.35 23.06 -6.33
N PRO A 190 17.45 23.69 -5.88
CA PRO A 190 17.50 25.11 -5.49
C PRO A 190 17.25 26.05 -6.68
N LYS A 191 16.80 27.27 -6.39
CA LYS A 191 16.40 28.24 -7.42
C LYS A 191 17.57 28.68 -8.29
N SER A 192 18.72 28.95 -7.68
CA SER A 192 20.00 29.29 -8.32
C SER A 192 20.40 28.30 -9.43
N LEU A 193 20.30 26.99 -9.18
CA LEU A 193 20.58 25.94 -10.17
C LEU A 193 19.58 25.95 -11.34
N LEU A 194 18.29 26.15 -11.04
CA LEU A 194 17.22 26.15 -12.05
C LEU A 194 17.25 27.41 -12.93
N ASP A 195 17.52 28.57 -12.34
CA ASP A 195 17.52 29.85 -13.04
C ASP A 195 18.86 30.09 -13.80
N SER A 196 19.97 29.45 -13.40
CA SER A 196 21.28 29.59 -14.08
C SER A 196 21.52 28.62 -15.26
N VAL A 197 20.86 27.46 -15.29
CA VAL A 197 21.09 26.42 -16.31
C VAL A 197 19.92 26.29 -17.28
N LYS A 198 20.16 26.55 -18.58
CA LYS A 198 19.15 26.38 -19.64
C LYS A 198 18.51 24.98 -19.60
N ALA A 199 17.18 24.91 -19.59
CA ALA A 199 16.40 23.67 -19.38
C ALA A 199 16.86 22.44 -20.19
N LYS A 200 17.20 22.59 -21.48
CA LYS A 200 17.72 21.49 -22.33
C LYS A 200 19.07 20.93 -21.84
N THR A 201 19.89 21.75 -21.20
CA THR A 201 21.16 21.34 -20.57
C THR A 201 20.90 20.78 -19.17
N LEU A 202 20.08 21.45 -18.36
CA LEU A 202 19.68 20.99 -17.03
C LEU A 202 19.10 19.57 -17.07
N ARG A 203 18.21 19.28 -18.04
CA ARG A 203 17.69 17.94 -18.29
C ARG A 203 18.80 16.90 -18.49
N LYS A 204 19.82 17.21 -19.29
CA LYS A 204 20.95 16.28 -19.52
C LYS A 204 21.73 16.03 -18.24
N LEU A 205 21.98 17.07 -17.44
CA LEU A 205 22.68 16.95 -16.15
C LEU A 205 21.90 16.09 -15.16
N ILE A 206 20.59 16.31 -15.03
CA ILE A 206 19.70 15.48 -14.20
C ILE A 206 19.69 14.03 -14.69
N GLN A 207 19.52 13.79 -16.00
CA GLN A 207 19.55 12.44 -16.58
C GLN A 207 20.89 11.72 -16.36
N GLN A 208 22.02 12.42 -16.52
CA GLN A 208 23.36 11.87 -16.31
C GLN A 208 23.64 11.57 -14.83
N THR A 209 23.21 12.44 -13.93
CA THR A 209 23.40 12.28 -12.47
C THR A 209 22.50 11.18 -11.92
N PHE A 210 21.22 11.14 -12.31
CA PHE A 210 20.25 10.15 -11.83
C PHE A 210 20.65 8.70 -12.14
N ARG A 211 21.37 8.45 -13.24
CA ARG A 211 21.93 7.12 -13.57
C ARG A 211 22.80 6.53 -12.46
N GLN A 212 23.47 7.37 -11.66
CA GLN A 212 24.31 6.92 -10.53
C GLN A 212 23.47 6.36 -9.37
N PHE A 213 22.22 6.81 -9.23
CA PHE A 213 21.31 6.47 -8.14
C PHE A 213 20.12 5.61 -8.59
N ALA A 214 20.05 5.30 -9.89
CA ALA A 214 18.92 4.67 -10.58
C ALA A 214 18.42 3.35 -9.96
N ASN A 215 19.31 2.60 -9.30
CA ASN A 215 19.02 1.30 -8.71
C ASN A 215 18.75 1.36 -7.19
N LEU A 216 18.96 2.50 -6.53
CA LEU A 216 18.85 2.58 -5.07
C LEU A 216 17.41 2.41 -4.60
N ASN A 217 17.23 1.78 -3.45
CA ASN A 217 15.96 1.74 -2.72
C ASN A 217 15.76 3.04 -1.90
N ARG A 218 14.60 3.20 -1.24
CA ARG A 218 14.29 4.43 -0.49
C ARG A 218 15.25 4.71 0.68
N GLU A 219 15.66 3.66 1.38
CA GLU A 219 16.55 3.69 2.55
C GLU A 219 17.99 4.02 2.14
N GLU A 220 18.49 3.32 1.12
CA GLU A 220 19.78 3.62 0.48
C GLU A 220 19.85 5.06 -0.06
N SER A 221 18.75 5.56 -0.65
CA SER A 221 18.66 6.94 -1.14
C SER A 221 18.74 7.98 0.00
N ILE A 222 18.18 7.67 1.18
CA ILE A 222 18.25 8.51 2.37
C ILE A 222 19.68 8.50 2.95
N LEU A 223 20.27 7.31 3.12
CA LEU A 223 21.64 7.18 3.66
C LEU A 223 22.67 7.85 2.73
N LYS A 224 22.53 7.69 1.40
CA LYS A 224 23.40 8.33 0.41
C LYS A 224 23.23 9.86 0.35
N PHE A 225 22.05 10.37 0.70
CA PHE A 225 21.83 11.82 0.83
C PHE A 225 22.58 12.38 2.05
N PHE A 226 22.50 11.72 3.20
CA PHE A 226 23.27 12.12 4.39
C PHE A 226 24.79 12.04 4.17
N GLU A 227 25.27 10.99 3.49
CA GLU A 227 26.69 10.84 3.10
C GLU A 227 27.19 12.03 2.26
N ILE A 228 26.40 12.47 1.28
CA ILE A 228 26.77 13.58 0.37
C ILE A 228 26.59 14.96 1.03
N LEU A 229 25.64 15.12 1.97
CA LEU A 229 25.34 16.39 2.63
C LEU A 229 26.27 16.69 3.83
N SER A 230 26.66 15.67 4.60
CA SER A 230 27.45 15.85 5.84
C SER A 230 28.79 16.58 5.73
N PRO A 231 29.53 16.57 4.58
CA PRO A 231 30.76 17.35 4.44
C PRO A 231 30.52 18.86 4.31
N VAL A 232 29.32 19.29 3.87
CA VAL A 232 28.98 20.69 3.60
C VAL A 232 27.93 21.27 4.57
N TYR A 233 27.25 20.41 5.34
CA TYR A 233 26.24 20.83 6.31
C TYR A 233 26.23 19.90 7.52
N ARG A 234 26.48 20.45 8.72
CA ARG A 234 26.54 19.71 9.98
C ARG A 234 25.18 19.66 10.66
N PHE A 235 24.28 18.87 10.07
CA PHE A 235 22.94 18.58 10.60
C PHE A 235 22.94 17.70 11.87
N ASP A 236 24.11 17.28 12.33
CA ASP A 236 24.30 16.37 13.47
C ASP A 236 24.59 17.08 14.80
N LYS A 237 24.77 18.41 14.80
CA LYS A 237 25.10 19.20 15.99
C LYS A 237 24.56 20.62 15.92
N GLU A 238 24.33 21.23 17.07
CA GLU A 238 23.99 22.66 17.18
C GLU A 238 25.21 23.46 17.66
N CYS A 239 25.44 24.64 17.06
CA CYS A 239 26.56 25.53 17.39
C CYS A 239 26.06 26.86 17.98
N PHE A 240 26.66 27.29 19.10
CA PHE A 240 26.23 28.47 19.85
C PHE A 240 27.39 29.43 20.12
N LYS A 241 27.26 30.69 19.68
CA LYS A 241 28.19 31.77 20.03
C LYS A 241 27.88 32.25 21.43
N CYS A 242 28.82 32.04 22.34
CA CYS A 242 28.69 32.29 23.77
C CYS A 242 30.06 32.63 24.36
N ALA A 243 30.17 32.69 25.69
CA ALA A 243 31.46 32.78 26.36
C ALA A 243 31.53 31.84 27.57
N LEU A 244 32.73 31.30 27.84
CA LEU A 244 33.00 30.37 28.94
C LEU A 244 33.70 31.06 30.10
N GLY A 245 33.41 30.60 31.31
CA GLY A 245 34.09 31.01 32.54
C GLY A 245 33.29 31.98 33.42
N SER A 246 33.61 31.99 34.72
CA SER A 246 32.94 32.76 35.76
C SER A 246 33.68 34.04 36.15
N SER A 247 35.02 34.00 36.23
CA SER A 247 35.87 35.17 36.56
C SER A 247 36.70 35.67 35.37
N TRP A 248 37.03 34.78 34.43
CA TRP A 248 37.72 35.11 33.18
C TRP A 248 36.85 34.61 32.04
N ILE A 249 36.25 35.54 31.29
CA ILE A 249 35.22 35.25 30.29
C ILE A 249 35.87 35.16 28.91
N ILE A 250 35.84 33.98 28.29
CA ILE A 250 36.44 33.68 26.98
C ILE A 250 35.33 33.43 25.95
N SER A 251 35.19 34.30 24.97
CA SER A 251 34.24 34.12 23.85
C SER A 251 34.61 32.91 22.98
N VAL A 252 33.64 32.03 22.71
CA VAL A 252 33.82 30.81 21.91
C VAL A 252 32.60 30.53 21.03
N GLU A 253 32.75 29.62 20.07
CA GLU A 253 31.63 28.92 19.43
C GLU A 253 31.56 27.50 20.01
N LEU A 254 30.56 27.26 20.86
CA LEU A 254 30.33 25.96 21.52
C LEU A 254 29.59 25.04 20.55
N ALA A 255 30.05 23.80 20.39
CA ALA A 255 29.42 22.77 19.57
C ALA A 255 28.87 21.66 20.47
N ILE A 256 27.60 21.30 20.28
CA ILE A 256 26.89 20.28 21.07
C ILE A 256 26.30 19.23 20.13
N GLY A 257 26.75 17.97 20.24
CA GLY A 257 26.29 16.87 19.39
C GLY A 257 26.75 15.47 19.85
N PRO A 258 26.23 14.39 19.25
CA PRO A 258 26.37 13.01 19.75
C PRO A 258 27.79 12.44 19.65
N GLU A 259 28.60 12.94 18.71
CA GLU A 259 29.97 12.48 18.51
C GLU A 259 31.02 13.39 19.19
N GLU A 260 30.64 14.63 19.54
CA GLU A 260 31.54 15.66 20.10
C GLU A 260 31.28 15.93 21.60
N GLY A 261 30.15 15.47 22.14
CA GLY A 261 29.71 15.78 23.50
C GLY A 261 29.39 17.27 23.64
N ILE A 262 29.92 17.89 24.68
CA ILE A 262 30.03 19.34 24.82
C ILE A 262 31.46 19.73 24.47
N SER A 263 31.65 20.46 23.37
CA SER A 263 32.95 20.91 22.85
C SER A 263 32.94 22.40 22.49
N TYR A 264 34.11 23.01 22.29
CA TYR A 264 34.22 24.37 21.72
C TYR A 264 35.22 24.45 20.57
N LEU A 265 35.01 25.43 19.68
CA LEU A 265 35.86 25.73 18.53
C LEU A 265 36.73 26.95 18.83
N THR A 266 38.03 26.86 18.52
CA THR A 266 38.95 28.02 18.54
C THR A 266 38.94 28.76 17.20
N ASP A 267 38.95 28.00 16.10
CA ASP A 267 39.15 28.49 14.73
C ASP A 267 38.22 27.76 13.74
N LYS A 268 37.91 28.41 12.62
CA LYS A 268 37.10 27.82 11.55
C LYS A 268 37.86 26.68 10.86
N GLY A 269 37.55 25.44 11.23
CA GLY A 269 38.15 24.22 10.66
C GLY A 269 39.14 23.51 11.59
N ALA A 270 39.36 24.01 12.81
CA ALA A 270 40.03 23.23 13.85
C ALA A 270 39.12 22.10 14.36
N ASN A 271 39.71 21.01 14.85
CA ASN A 271 38.96 20.00 15.58
C ASN A 271 38.38 20.61 16.88
N PRO A 272 37.10 20.34 17.23
CA PRO A 272 36.53 20.82 18.48
C PRO A 272 37.34 20.34 19.69
N THR A 273 37.57 21.25 20.64
CA THR A 273 38.19 20.93 21.92
C THR A 273 37.10 20.49 22.90
N HIS A 274 37.15 19.23 23.32
CA HIS A 274 36.15 18.62 24.19
C HIS A 274 36.22 19.15 25.63
N LEU A 275 35.05 19.35 26.24
CA LEU A 275 34.89 19.84 27.62
C LEU A 275 34.27 18.79 28.55
N ALA A 276 33.19 18.13 28.11
CA ALA A 276 32.48 17.12 28.90
C ALA A 276 31.58 16.23 28.04
N ASP A 277 31.38 14.98 28.50
CA ASP A 277 30.36 14.08 27.97
C ASP A 277 29.01 14.28 28.69
N PHE A 278 27.90 14.01 27.98
CA PHE A 278 26.54 14.15 28.55
C PHE A 278 26.26 13.21 29.74
N ASN A 279 26.99 12.10 29.86
CA ASN A 279 26.89 11.21 31.02
C ASN A 279 27.65 11.71 32.27
N GLN A 280 28.47 12.76 32.12
CA GLN A 280 29.17 13.42 33.24
C GLN A 280 28.34 14.57 33.84
N VAL A 281 27.30 15.06 33.14
CA VAL A 281 26.46 16.17 33.61
C VAL A 281 25.57 15.69 34.77
N GLN A 282 25.80 16.24 35.96
CA GLN A 282 25.02 15.92 37.17
C GLN A 282 23.74 16.75 37.26
N THR A 283 23.85 18.06 37.02
CA THR A 283 22.75 19.01 37.16
C THR A 283 22.94 20.22 36.25
N ILE A 284 21.84 20.74 35.74
CA ILE A 284 21.77 21.92 34.86
C ILE A 284 21.03 23.03 35.60
N GLN A 285 21.53 24.26 35.52
CA GLN A 285 20.85 25.45 36.04
C GLN A 285 21.02 26.60 35.04
N TYR A 286 19.98 27.41 34.84
CA TYR A 286 20.06 28.62 34.02
C TYR A 286 19.40 29.80 34.73
N SER A 287 19.85 31.01 34.41
CA SER A 287 19.35 32.27 34.98
C SER A 287 19.57 33.44 34.00
N ASN A 288 19.08 34.62 34.35
CA ASN A 288 19.66 35.85 33.80
C ASN A 288 21.08 36.04 34.37
N SER A 289 21.94 36.75 33.64
CA SER A 289 23.13 37.37 34.24
C SER A 289 22.70 38.45 35.25
N GLU A 290 23.55 38.73 36.23
CA GLU A 290 23.40 39.84 37.17
C GLU A 290 23.66 41.21 36.49
N ASP A 291 24.27 41.20 35.29
CA ASP A 291 24.49 42.38 34.45
C ASP A 291 23.20 42.95 33.86
N LYS A 292 23.21 44.26 33.59
CA LYS A 292 22.10 44.99 32.95
C LYS A 292 21.78 44.54 31.50
N ASP A 293 22.66 43.74 30.89
CA ASP A 293 22.65 43.41 29.46
C ASP A 293 21.60 42.36 29.05
N ARG A 294 20.82 41.78 29.98
CA ARG A 294 19.85 40.68 29.73
C ARG A 294 20.44 39.40 29.12
N LYS A 295 21.76 39.21 29.21
CA LYS A 295 22.46 37.97 28.86
C LYS A 295 21.91 36.79 29.67
N GLY A 296 21.89 35.60 29.07
CA GLY A 296 21.58 34.36 29.77
C GLY A 296 22.83 33.76 30.40
N MET A 297 22.70 33.15 31.58
CA MET A 297 23.77 32.35 32.19
C MET A 297 23.29 30.90 32.33
N LEU A 298 24.16 29.97 32.00
CA LEU A 298 23.97 28.52 32.08
C LEU A 298 25.13 27.92 32.89
N GLN A 299 24.81 27.12 33.90
CA GLN A 299 25.76 26.46 34.79
C GLN A 299 25.54 24.95 34.75
N LEU A 300 26.59 24.22 34.45
CA LEU A 300 26.59 22.77 34.29
C LEU A 300 27.52 22.15 35.33
N LYS A 301 26.98 21.35 36.25
CA LYS A 301 27.80 20.63 37.23
C LYS A 301 28.29 19.33 36.61
N ILE A 302 29.61 19.22 36.40
CA ILE A 302 30.24 18.07 35.76
C ILE A 302 30.85 17.13 36.81
N ALA A 303 30.65 15.83 36.66
CA ALA A 303 31.22 14.81 37.55
C ALA A 303 32.75 14.82 37.49
N GLY A 304 33.40 14.93 38.65
CA GLY A 304 34.86 15.02 38.76
C GLY A 304 35.43 16.44 38.63
N ALA A 305 34.65 17.42 38.17
CA ALA A 305 35.05 18.83 38.19
C ALA A 305 34.75 19.47 39.56
N PRO A 306 35.67 20.27 40.14
CA PRO A 306 35.42 20.99 41.39
C PRO A 306 34.53 22.23 41.18
N GLU A 307 34.65 22.88 40.03
CA GLU A 307 33.90 24.08 39.64
C GLU A 307 32.88 23.76 38.54
N PRO A 308 31.70 24.42 38.50
CA PRO A 308 30.71 24.23 37.45
C PRO A 308 31.15 24.90 36.14
N LEU A 309 30.95 24.20 35.01
CA LEU A 309 31.15 24.79 33.68
C LEU A 309 30.09 25.88 33.47
N THR A 310 30.55 27.13 33.49
CA THR A 310 29.71 28.33 33.36
C THR A 310 29.78 28.85 31.93
N VAL A 311 28.62 29.07 31.32
CA VAL A 311 28.44 29.54 29.94
C VAL A 311 27.53 30.77 29.95
N THR A 312 28.02 31.88 29.41
CA THR A 312 27.25 33.12 29.22
C THR A 312 26.76 33.20 27.77
N ALA A 313 25.45 33.15 27.58
CA ALA A 313 24.76 33.23 26.29
C ALA A 313 24.29 34.66 25.98
N PRO A 314 24.14 35.06 24.69
CA PRO A 314 23.75 36.41 24.32
C PRO A 314 22.39 36.87 24.88
N SER A 315 21.44 35.95 25.05
CA SER A 315 20.13 36.20 25.68
C SER A 315 19.69 35.01 26.53
N LEU A 316 18.70 35.22 27.41
CA LEU A 316 18.08 34.16 28.21
C LEU A 316 17.51 33.04 27.31
N THR A 317 16.87 33.40 26.20
CA THR A 317 16.28 32.44 25.23
C THR A 317 17.32 31.46 24.70
N ILE A 318 18.54 31.92 24.44
CA ILE A 318 19.64 31.05 23.98
C ILE A 318 20.11 30.14 25.14
N ALA A 319 20.21 30.65 26.37
CA ALA A 319 20.52 29.81 27.53
C ALA A 319 19.43 28.74 27.80
N GLU A 320 18.14 29.06 27.63
CA GLU A 320 17.04 28.09 27.70
C GLU A 320 17.13 27.04 26.58
N ASN A 321 17.40 27.45 25.34
CA ASN A 321 17.57 26.55 24.21
C ASN A 321 18.78 25.61 24.36
N MET A 322 19.87 26.08 24.96
CA MET A 322 21.06 25.26 25.30
C MET A 322 20.79 24.33 26.49
N ALA A 323 20.05 24.79 27.51
CA ALA A 323 19.64 23.98 28.65
C ALA A 323 18.78 22.79 28.21
N ASP A 324 17.76 23.02 27.37
CA ASP A 324 16.93 21.94 26.81
C ASP A 324 17.76 20.94 25.97
N LEU A 325 18.69 21.45 25.14
CA LEU A 325 19.52 20.59 24.30
C LEU A 325 20.34 19.62 25.16
N ILE A 326 21.06 20.16 26.16
CA ILE A 326 21.92 19.36 27.04
C ILE A 326 21.05 18.44 27.92
N ASP A 327 19.94 18.91 28.49
CA ASP A 327 19.01 18.10 29.28
C ASP A 327 18.41 16.95 28.46
N GLY A 328 18.07 17.18 27.19
CA GLY A 328 17.61 16.15 26.26
C GLY A 328 18.68 15.10 25.95
N TYR A 329 19.93 15.50 25.70
CA TYR A 329 21.05 14.55 25.59
C TYR A 329 21.28 13.79 26.91
N CYS A 330 21.21 14.45 28.07
CA CYS A 330 21.37 13.81 29.39
C CYS A 330 20.27 12.77 29.65
N ARG A 331 19.02 13.06 29.28
CA ARG A 331 17.91 12.08 29.28
C ARG A 331 18.21 10.90 28.37
N LEU A 332 18.61 11.18 27.13
CA LEU A 332 18.83 10.16 26.09
C LEU A 332 19.96 9.18 26.47
N VAL A 333 21.14 9.67 26.89
CA VAL A 333 22.29 8.79 27.19
C VAL A 333 22.13 7.99 28.48
N ASN A 334 21.35 8.50 29.45
CA ASN A 334 21.12 7.84 30.74
C ASN A 334 19.80 7.02 30.77
N GLY A 335 19.04 6.98 29.68
CA GLY A 335 17.69 6.38 29.65
C GLY A 335 16.70 7.04 30.62
N ALA A 336 16.96 8.28 31.02
CA ALA A 336 16.28 8.95 32.13
C ALA A 336 15.02 9.70 31.65
N THR A 337 13.90 9.49 32.35
CA THR A 337 12.64 10.16 32.04
C THR A 337 12.48 11.51 32.72
N GLN A 338 13.30 11.84 33.72
CA GLN A 338 13.24 13.11 34.45
C GLN A 338 14.23 14.15 33.88
N SER A 339 14.00 15.44 34.15
CA SER A 339 14.89 16.53 33.73
C SER A 339 16.03 16.72 34.73
N PHE A 340 17.22 17.02 34.21
CA PHE A 340 18.41 17.38 34.99
C PHE A 340 18.43 18.89 35.36
N ILE A 341 17.45 19.67 34.92
CA ILE A 341 17.33 21.10 35.21
C ILE A 341 16.76 21.33 36.61
N ILE A 342 17.55 21.96 37.49
CA ILE A 342 17.11 22.33 38.83
C ILE A 342 16.12 23.51 38.74
N ARG A 343 14.90 23.30 39.25
CA ARG A 343 13.93 24.40 39.45
C ARG A 343 14.21 25.08 40.79
N PRO A 344 14.29 26.43 40.86
CA PRO A 344 14.55 27.13 42.11
C PRO A 344 13.43 26.89 43.15
N GLN A 345 13.80 26.66 44.41
CA GLN A 345 12.83 26.53 45.49
C GLN A 345 12.09 27.86 45.74
N LYS A 346 10.81 27.77 46.13
CA LYS A 346 9.95 28.95 46.40
C LYS A 346 10.43 29.76 47.61
N GLY A 347 11.35 30.68 47.39
CA GLY A 347 11.82 31.61 48.42
C GLY A 347 12.73 32.70 47.85
N LYS A 348 12.14 33.80 47.36
CA LYS A 348 12.80 34.92 46.65
C LYS A 348 13.31 34.59 45.23
N GLU A 349 12.39 34.42 44.28
CA GLU A 349 12.34 35.20 43.03
C GLU A 349 11.14 34.79 42.16
N ARG A 350 10.67 35.70 41.29
CA ARG A 350 9.51 35.50 40.40
C ARG A 350 9.93 35.20 38.97
N PHE A 351 10.72 34.15 38.77
CA PHE A 351 10.89 33.58 37.44
C PHE A 351 9.56 32.99 36.95
N LYS A 352 9.13 33.41 35.76
CA LYS A 352 8.08 32.75 34.97
C LYS A 352 8.73 32.35 33.64
N PRO A 353 8.96 31.04 33.36
CA PRO A 353 9.38 30.61 32.04
C PRO A 353 8.26 30.87 31.02
N LEU A 354 8.60 30.98 29.73
CA LEU A 354 7.65 31.36 28.69
C LEU A 354 6.48 30.37 28.50
N PHE A 355 6.67 29.11 28.90
CA PHE A 355 5.76 27.97 28.70
C PHE A 355 4.42 28.00 29.46
N TYR A 356 4.09 29.05 30.21
CA TYR A 356 2.77 29.19 30.87
C TYR A 356 2.12 30.54 30.59
N ARG A 357 1.42 30.64 29.46
CA ARG A 357 0.62 31.83 29.09
C ARG A 357 -0.71 31.51 28.38
N LEU A 358 -1.61 30.85 29.09
CA LEU A 358 -3.06 30.96 28.82
C LEU A 358 -3.71 31.93 29.82
N ALA A 359 -4.86 32.49 29.43
CA ALA A 359 -5.36 33.75 29.97
C ALA A 359 -5.84 33.66 31.42
N ASN A 360 -5.67 34.75 32.18
CA ASN A 360 -6.21 34.87 33.54
C ASN A 360 -6.63 36.31 33.85
N ASN A 361 -7.84 36.65 33.41
CA ASN A 361 -8.65 37.83 33.75
C ASN A 361 -10.03 37.25 34.15
N GLU A 362 -10.71 37.62 35.22
CA GLU A 362 -10.42 38.60 36.29
C GLU A 362 -10.93 38.03 37.64
N LYS A 363 -10.53 38.67 38.76
CA LYS A 363 -11.50 39.19 39.75
C LYS A 363 -10.81 39.98 40.87
N GLN A 364 -11.28 41.21 41.10
CA GLN A 364 -10.91 41.98 42.27
C GLN A 364 -11.79 41.61 43.48
N GLY A 365 -11.13 41.45 44.63
CA GLY A 365 -11.59 41.83 45.97
C GLY A 365 -13.04 41.59 46.38
N VAL A 366 -13.26 40.52 47.17
CA VAL A 366 -14.11 40.60 48.36
C VAL A 366 -13.28 40.17 49.56
N ARG A 367 -13.25 40.99 50.62
CA ARG A 367 -12.70 40.61 51.92
C ARG A 367 -13.80 39.93 52.74
N SER A 368 -13.46 38.83 53.42
CA SER A 368 -14.10 38.50 54.70
C SER A 368 -13.11 37.76 55.60
N HIS A 369 -13.46 37.61 56.87
CA HIS A 369 -12.48 37.48 57.96
C HIS A 369 -12.02 36.05 58.28
N THR A 370 -10.85 36.03 58.91
CA THR A 370 -10.28 34.93 59.71
C THR A 370 -11.26 34.33 60.72
N VAL A 371 -11.16 33.03 60.95
CA VAL A 371 -10.79 32.44 62.27
C VAL A 371 -10.32 30.99 62.03
N SER A 372 -9.41 30.51 62.89
CA SER A 372 -8.85 29.15 62.89
C SER A 372 -9.53 28.24 63.92
N VAL A 373 -9.29 26.92 63.85
CA VAL A 373 -8.97 25.98 64.96
C VAL A 373 -9.14 24.51 64.52
N SER A 374 -8.47 23.61 65.23
CA SER A 374 -8.23 22.19 64.92
C SER A 374 -9.32 21.18 65.32
N GLY A 375 -9.53 20.17 64.46
CA GLY A 375 -9.18 18.77 64.79
C GLY A 375 -10.23 17.81 65.40
N VAL A 376 -9.70 16.62 65.77
CA VAL A 376 -10.31 15.46 66.48
C VAL A 376 -10.95 14.35 65.61
N ASN A 377 -10.66 13.10 66.02
CA ASN A 377 -10.93 11.82 65.34
C ASN A 377 -12.31 11.22 65.65
N HIS A 378 -12.79 10.29 64.79
CA HIS A 378 -13.23 8.89 65.05
C HIS A 378 -13.81 8.30 63.73
N CYS A 379 -13.63 7.04 63.28
CA CYS A 379 -13.89 5.71 63.87
C CYS A 379 -15.38 5.42 64.18
N GLN A 380 -16.00 4.27 63.85
CA GLN A 380 -15.54 3.03 63.19
C GLN A 380 -16.75 2.11 62.78
N HIS A 381 -16.50 1.10 61.93
CA HIS A 381 -17.22 -0.19 61.78
C HIS A 381 -18.76 -0.30 61.62
N LYS A 382 -19.21 -1.00 60.56
CA LYS A 382 -20.03 -2.25 60.64
C LYS A 382 -20.08 -3.03 59.31
N VAL A 383 -20.62 -4.26 59.34
CA VAL A 383 -20.04 -5.44 58.62
C VAL A 383 -21.08 -6.57 58.41
N LYS A 384 -21.01 -7.32 57.26
CA LYS A 384 -21.76 -8.58 56.87
C LYS A 384 -23.26 -8.42 56.52
N LYS A 385 -23.96 -9.32 55.77
CA LYS A 385 -23.66 -10.36 54.72
C LYS A 385 -25.00 -10.95 54.16
N ALA A 386 -25.18 -11.09 52.84
CA ALA A 386 -25.96 -12.13 52.09
C ALA A 386 -25.88 -11.78 50.57
N LYS A 387 -25.80 -12.64 49.54
CA LYS A 387 -26.52 -13.87 49.12
C LYS A 387 -28.02 -13.62 48.89
N ARG A 388 -28.64 -13.96 47.73
CA ARG A 388 -28.21 -14.66 46.50
C ARG A 388 -29.20 -14.30 45.35
N PHE A 389 -28.84 -14.55 44.09
CA PHE A 389 -29.66 -14.77 42.87
C PHE A 389 -29.13 -14.01 41.63
N LEU A 390 -29.11 -14.76 40.52
CA LEU A 390 -29.11 -14.35 39.11
C LEU A 390 -30.38 -15.00 38.50
N PRO A 391 -30.92 -14.60 37.32
CA PRO A 391 -30.24 -13.85 36.24
C PRO A 391 -31.00 -12.62 35.72
N PHE A 392 -30.37 -11.84 34.83
CA PHE A 392 -30.82 -11.60 33.44
C PHE A 392 -29.74 -10.81 32.68
N VAL A 393 -29.73 -10.91 31.34
CA VAL A 393 -28.84 -10.13 30.47
C VAL A 393 -29.50 -8.79 30.13
N PHE A 394 -28.79 -7.69 30.34
CA PHE A 394 -29.10 -6.39 29.73
C PHE A 394 -27.80 -5.66 29.40
N CYS A 395 -27.65 -5.23 28.14
CA CYS A 395 -26.56 -4.34 27.76
C CYS A 395 -26.75 -3.00 28.46
N SER A 396 -25.82 -2.65 29.34
CA SER A 396 -25.73 -1.31 29.91
C SER A 396 -24.61 -0.57 29.18
N HIS A 397 -24.88 0.65 28.70
CA HIS A 397 -23.82 1.53 28.22
C HIS A 397 -22.79 1.73 29.33
N GLU A 398 -21.52 1.46 29.06
CA GLU A 398 -20.47 2.16 29.81
C GLU A 398 -20.53 3.64 29.41
N PRO A 399 -20.59 4.58 30.36
CA PRO A 399 -20.37 5.99 30.06
C PRO A 399 -18.91 6.20 29.64
N PRO A 400 -18.61 7.23 28.83
CA PRO A 400 -17.23 7.55 28.48
C PRO A 400 -16.39 7.78 29.74
N PRO A 401 -15.08 7.44 29.72
CA PRO A 401 -14.20 7.66 30.84
C PRO A 401 -14.16 9.15 31.20
N LYS A 402 -14.12 9.45 32.50
CA LYS A 402 -14.08 10.83 32.98
C LYS A 402 -12.80 11.51 32.50
N GLU A 403 -12.96 12.72 31.97
CA GLU A 403 -11.87 13.58 31.50
C GLU A 403 -10.82 13.73 32.60
N THR A 404 -9.57 13.37 32.29
CA THR A 404 -8.40 13.70 33.10
C THR A 404 -7.76 14.96 32.53
N ASP A 405 -7.21 15.81 33.40
CA ASP A 405 -6.75 17.16 33.02
C ASP A 405 -5.49 17.16 32.11
N ASP A 406 -4.88 15.99 31.93
CA ASP A 406 -3.68 15.70 31.15
C ASP A 406 -3.96 15.02 29.79
N TYR A 407 -5.22 14.94 29.36
CA TYR A 407 -5.58 14.26 28.11
C TYR A 407 -4.98 14.93 26.88
N ALA A 408 -4.58 14.12 25.90
CA ALA A 408 -4.19 14.56 24.56
C ALA A 408 -4.84 13.66 23.49
N GLU A 409 -5.43 14.25 22.47
CA GLU A 409 -6.11 13.59 21.36
C GLU A 409 -5.73 14.25 20.02
N ILE A 410 -5.46 13.46 18.98
CA ILE A 410 -5.20 13.98 17.63
C ILE A 410 -6.54 14.07 16.91
N ILE A 411 -6.82 15.23 16.31
CA ILE A 411 -7.98 15.45 15.44
C ILE A 411 -7.54 15.22 13.99
N ASP A 412 -8.14 14.23 13.32
CA ASP A 412 -7.90 13.89 11.90
C ASP A 412 -8.61 14.88 10.94
N GLU A 413 -8.34 16.18 11.08
CA GLU A 413 -8.77 17.21 10.12
C GLU A 413 -7.98 17.07 8.80
N GLU A 414 -8.48 16.25 7.86
CA GLU A 414 -8.03 16.22 6.45
C GLU A 414 -8.98 17.05 5.55
N ASP A 415 -9.58 18.09 6.13
CA ASP A 415 -10.77 18.78 5.63
C ASP A 415 -10.40 19.89 4.62
N THR A 416 -9.68 19.49 3.57
CA THR A 416 -9.47 20.32 2.37
C THR A 416 -9.42 19.43 1.12
N TYR A 417 -10.44 18.59 0.95
CA TYR A 417 -10.73 18.00 -0.36
C TYR A 417 -11.46 19.03 -1.23
N THR A 418 -10.88 19.35 -2.40
CA THR A 418 -11.27 20.49 -3.23
C THR A 418 -12.63 20.33 -3.92
N MET A 419 -13.69 20.61 -3.16
CA MET A 419 -15.00 21.03 -3.64
C MET A 419 -15.27 22.46 -3.12
N PRO A 420 -15.90 23.36 -3.90
CA PRO A 420 -16.16 24.72 -3.47
C PRO A 420 -17.40 24.83 -2.52
N SER A 421 -17.38 24.12 -1.40
CA SER A 421 -18.35 24.28 -0.31
C SER A 421 -17.65 24.35 1.05
N LYS A 422 -17.85 25.48 1.73
CA LYS A 422 -17.44 25.67 3.14
C LYS A 422 -18.38 24.84 4.02
N SER A 423 -17.89 24.10 5.00
CA SER A 423 -18.59 23.85 6.29
C SER A 423 -20.06 23.32 6.28
N TYR A 424 -20.59 22.83 5.16
CA TYR A 424 -22.04 22.57 4.98
C TYR A 424 -22.37 21.15 4.51
N GLY A 425 -21.43 20.19 4.55
CA GLY A 425 -21.63 18.83 4.03
C GLY A 425 -22.81 18.04 4.62
N ILE A 426 -23.28 18.40 5.82
CA ILE A 426 -24.48 17.83 6.46
C ILE A 426 -25.74 18.61 6.06
N ASP A 427 -25.72 19.94 6.02
CA ASP A 427 -26.89 20.75 5.69
C ASP A 427 -27.25 20.70 4.20
N GLU A 428 -26.26 20.59 3.31
CA GLU A 428 -26.48 20.38 1.88
C GLU A 428 -27.09 18.99 1.57
N ALA A 429 -26.98 18.01 2.47
CA ALA A 429 -27.49 16.65 2.25
C ALA A 429 -29.03 16.55 2.32
N ARG A 430 -29.70 17.51 2.98
CA ARG A 430 -31.14 17.50 3.28
C ARG A 430 -32.04 17.31 2.05
N ASP A 431 -31.66 17.85 0.88
CA ASP A 431 -32.40 17.70 -0.39
C ASP A 431 -32.45 16.24 -0.90
N TYR A 432 -31.52 15.40 -0.44
CA TYR A 432 -31.33 14.00 -0.87
C TYR A 432 -31.46 13.02 0.32
N GLU A 433 -31.94 13.50 1.47
CA GLU A 433 -32.02 12.70 2.70
C GLU A 433 -33.23 11.76 2.70
N ILE A 434 -32.99 10.48 2.94
CA ILE A 434 -33.99 9.41 2.92
C ILE A 434 -34.22 8.88 4.33
N GLN A 435 -35.48 8.88 4.75
CA GLN A 435 -35.94 8.19 5.97
C GLN A 435 -35.68 6.68 5.86
N ARG A 436 -34.99 6.09 6.83
CA ARG A 436 -34.55 4.68 6.80
C ARG A 436 -35.72 3.69 6.71
N GLU A 437 -36.86 4.07 7.27
CA GLU A 437 -38.12 3.31 7.27
C GLU A 437 -38.70 3.13 5.85
N ARG A 438 -38.26 3.94 4.88
CA ARG A 438 -38.64 3.84 3.48
C ARG A 438 -37.77 2.88 2.66
N ILE A 439 -36.76 2.25 3.27
CA ILE A 439 -35.81 1.35 2.59
C ILE A 439 -35.96 -0.08 3.14
N GLU A 440 -36.48 -0.98 2.30
CA GLU A 440 -36.39 -2.41 2.54
C GLU A 440 -34.99 -2.91 2.15
N LEU A 441 -34.16 -3.24 3.13
CA LEU A 441 -32.81 -3.77 2.92
C LEU A 441 -32.88 -5.27 2.59
N GLY A 442 -32.57 -5.62 1.35
CA GLY A 442 -32.49 -7.01 0.88
C GLY A 442 -31.09 -7.63 1.02
N ARG A 443 -30.83 -8.70 0.26
CA ARG A 443 -29.54 -9.42 0.29
C ARG A 443 -28.36 -8.55 -0.17
N CYS A 444 -27.16 -8.88 0.32
CA CYS A 444 -25.90 -8.40 -0.25
C CYS A 444 -25.77 -8.87 -1.72
N ILE A 445 -25.24 -7.98 -2.57
CA ILE A 445 -24.98 -8.20 -4.00
C ILE A 445 -23.53 -7.88 -4.41
N GLY A 446 -22.71 -7.32 -3.51
CA GLY A 446 -21.28 -7.11 -3.73
C GLY A 446 -20.57 -6.57 -2.48
N GLU A 447 -19.30 -6.94 -2.30
CA GLU A 447 -18.49 -6.52 -1.15
C GLU A 447 -17.46 -5.44 -1.58
N GLY A 448 -17.50 -4.27 -0.95
CA GLY A 448 -16.60 -3.15 -1.23
C GLY A 448 -15.64 -2.83 -0.08
N GLN A 449 -14.56 -2.10 -0.39
CA GLN A 449 -13.52 -1.77 0.60
C GLN A 449 -14.06 -0.96 1.80
N PHE A 450 -15.06 -0.11 1.58
CA PHE A 450 -15.65 0.77 2.61
C PHE A 450 -16.96 0.21 3.21
N GLY A 451 -17.53 -0.82 2.61
CA GLY A 451 -18.91 -1.22 2.86
C GLY A 451 -19.44 -2.27 1.89
N ASP A 452 -20.47 -3.00 2.29
CA ASP A 452 -21.19 -3.90 1.40
C ASP A 452 -22.23 -3.15 0.57
N VAL A 453 -22.55 -3.69 -0.60
CA VAL A 453 -23.63 -3.24 -1.47
C VAL A 453 -24.75 -4.25 -1.41
N HIS A 454 -25.93 -3.82 -1.01
CA HIS A 454 -27.15 -4.63 -0.95
C HIS A 454 -28.12 -4.24 -2.07
N GLN A 455 -28.97 -5.16 -2.52
CA GLN A 455 -30.20 -4.78 -3.23
C GLN A 455 -31.27 -4.41 -2.21
N GLY A 456 -32.22 -3.56 -2.59
CA GLY A 456 -33.37 -3.24 -1.75
C GLY A 456 -34.50 -2.56 -2.52
N VAL A 457 -35.50 -2.09 -1.79
CA VAL A 457 -36.67 -1.38 -2.34
C VAL A 457 -36.81 -0.04 -1.62
N TYR A 458 -36.94 1.05 -2.38
CA TYR A 458 -37.29 2.38 -1.87
C TYR A 458 -38.78 2.67 -2.07
N MET A 459 -39.45 2.99 -0.97
CA MET A 459 -40.87 3.33 -0.89
C MET A 459 -41.03 4.85 -0.85
N SER A 460 -41.25 5.46 -2.02
CA SER A 460 -41.62 6.88 -2.10
C SER A 460 -43.12 7.07 -1.78
N PRO A 461 -43.54 8.16 -1.11
CA PRO A 461 -44.96 8.49 -0.94
C PRO A 461 -45.64 8.89 -2.26
N GLU A 462 -44.87 9.34 -3.24
CA GLU A 462 -45.36 9.97 -4.49
C GLU A 462 -45.17 9.09 -5.72
N ASN A 463 -44.33 8.06 -5.62
CA ASN A 463 -43.92 7.21 -6.73
C ASN A 463 -43.98 5.72 -6.32
N PRO A 464 -44.22 4.79 -7.26
CA PRO A 464 -44.26 3.36 -6.96
C PRO A 464 -42.91 2.86 -6.41
N ALA A 465 -42.97 1.73 -5.70
CA ALA A 465 -41.83 1.03 -5.12
C ALA A 465 -40.70 0.83 -6.14
N MET A 466 -39.51 1.38 -5.86
CA MET A 466 -38.37 1.40 -6.78
C MET A 466 -37.26 0.46 -6.29
N ALA A 467 -36.73 -0.38 -7.18
CA ALA A 467 -35.59 -1.24 -6.86
C ALA A 467 -34.28 -0.43 -6.81
N VAL A 468 -33.53 -0.56 -5.71
CA VAL A 468 -32.34 0.25 -5.41
C VAL A 468 -31.13 -0.60 -5.03
N ALA A 469 -29.94 -0.03 -5.19
CA ALA A 469 -28.69 -0.52 -4.64
C ALA A 469 -28.28 0.34 -3.43
N ILE A 470 -27.83 -0.29 -2.35
CA ILE A 470 -27.62 0.34 -1.03
C ILE A 470 -26.18 0.05 -0.60
N LYS A 471 -25.29 1.06 -0.67
CA LYS A 471 -23.90 0.96 -0.18
C LYS A 471 -23.90 1.27 1.33
N THR A 472 -23.55 0.31 2.17
CA THR A 472 -23.64 0.41 3.64
C THR A 472 -22.25 0.50 4.29
N CYS A 473 -21.94 1.61 4.96
CA CYS A 473 -20.66 1.79 5.66
C CYS A 473 -20.49 0.75 6.79
N LYS A 474 -19.34 0.03 6.82
CA LYS A 474 -19.06 -1.02 7.82
C LYS A 474 -18.55 -0.49 9.16
N ASN A 475 -17.64 0.48 9.13
CA ASN A 475 -16.91 0.98 10.31
C ASN A 475 -17.10 2.50 10.46
N CYS A 476 -18.33 2.94 10.74
CA CYS A 476 -18.68 4.37 10.85
C CYS A 476 -18.36 4.95 12.25
N THR A 477 -17.24 4.54 12.85
CA THR A 477 -16.86 4.83 14.24
C THR A 477 -16.10 6.14 14.42
N SER A 478 -15.72 6.82 13.34
CA SER A 478 -15.17 8.18 13.35
C SER A 478 -15.86 9.04 12.29
N ASP A 479 -16.02 10.33 12.59
CA ASP A 479 -16.66 11.28 11.68
C ASP A 479 -15.90 11.40 10.36
N SER A 480 -14.57 11.35 10.40
CA SER A 480 -13.70 11.40 9.21
C SER A 480 -13.90 10.22 8.24
N VAL A 481 -14.26 9.03 8.73
CA VAL A 481 -14.65 7.90 7.87
C VAL A 481 -16.06 8.08 7.32
N ARG A 482 -16.99 8.61 8.13
CA ARG A 482 -18.36 8.92 7.67
C ARG A 482 -18.36 9.95 6.53
N GLU A 483 -17.57 11.02 6.67
CA GLU A 483 -17.46 12.07 5.67
C GLU A 483 -16.76 11.60 4.39
N LYS A 484 -15.65 10.84 4.51
CA LYS A 484 -14.99 10.21 3.35
C LYS A 484 -15.87 9.20 2.61
N PHE A 485 -16.89 8.64 3.27
CA PHE A 485 -17.94 7.83 2.64
C PHE A 485 -19.02 8.68 1.96
N LEU A 486 -19.59 9.67 2.66
CA LEU A 486 -20.59 10.61 2.12
C LEU A 486 -20.07 11.42 0.92
N GLN A 487 -18.77 11.71 0.86
CA GLN A 487 -18.12 12.40 -0.25
C GLN A 487 -18.33 11.70 -1.60
N GLU A 488 -18.50 10.37 -1.63
CA GLU A 488 -18.85 9.65 -2.85
C GLU A 488 -20.24 10.06 -3.37
N ALA A 489 -21.23 10.17 -2.48
CA ALA A 489 -22.57 10.65 -2.82
C ALA A 489 -22.57 12.14 -3.22
N LEU A 490 -21.82 13.00 -2.52
CA LEU A 490 -21.66 14.42 -2.88
C LEU A 490 -21.00 14.59 -4.25
N THR A 491 -20.12 13.67 -4.66
CA THR A 491 -19.57 13.61 -6.02
C THR A 491 -20.63 13.11 -7.02
N MET A 492 -21.35 12.02 -6.73
CA MET A 492 -22.40 11.49 -7.62
C MET A 492 -23.59 12.45 -7.84
N ARG A 493 -23.95 13.27 -6.84
CA ARG A 493 -25.02 14.30 -6.92
C ARG A 493 -24.85 15.26 -8.11
N GLN A 494 -23.62 15.48 -8.58
CA GLN A 494 -23.30 16.44 -9.64
C GLN A 494 -23.49 15.88 -11.06
N PHE A 495 -23.79 14.58 -11.19
CA PHE A 495 -23.87 13.86 -12.45
C PHE A 495 -25.30 13.40 -12.77
N ASP A 496 -25.79 13.84 -13.93
CA ASP A 496 -27.00 13.32 -14.56
C ASP A 496 -26.66 13.01 -16.02
N HIS A 497 -26.57 11.73 -16.33
CA HIS A 497 -26.18 11.19 -17.64
C HIS A 497 -26.69 9.75 -17.78
N PRO A 498 -27.27 9.32 -18.92
CA PRO A 498 -27.93 8.02 -19.05
C PRO A 498 -27.01 6.81 -18.77
N ASN A 499 -25.70 6.93 -19.01
CA ASN A 499 -24.71 5.87 -18.79
C ASN A 499 -23.82 6.09 -17.55
N ILE A 500 -24.29 6.86 -16.56
CA ILE A 500 -23.70 6.95 -15.21
C ILE A 500 -24.74 6.41 -14.21
N VAL A 501 -24.29 5.68 -13.18
CA VAL A 501 -25.16 5.19 -12.10
C VAL A 501 -25.68 6.38 -11.29
N LYS A 502 -27.01 6.56 -11.31
CA LYS A 502 -27.70 7.66 -10.63
C LYS A 502 -27.76 7.48 -9.12
N LEU A 503 -27.40 8.54 -8.38
CA LEU A 503 -27.71 8.70 -6.97
C LEU A 503 -29.22 8.94 -6.80
N ILE A 504 -29.83 8.24 -5.85
CA ILE A 504 -31.25 8.40 -5.46
C ILE A 504 -31.35 9.18 -4.15
N GLY A 505 -30.43 8.94 -3.20
CA GLY A 505 -30.33 9.70 -1.97
C GLY A 505 -29.33 9.11 -0.97
N VAL A 506 -29.33 9.64 0.25
CA VAL A 506 -28.43 9.25 1.35
C VAL A 506 -29.19 9.09 2.66
N ILE A 507 -28.67 8.27 3.56
CA ILE A 507 -29.10 8.20 4.96
C ILE A 507 -27.89 8.61 5.81
N THR A 508 -27.96 9.79 6.41
CA THR A 508 -26.85 10.41 7.16
C THR A 508 -26.65 9.81 8.56
N GLU A 509 -27.69 9.18 9.11
CA GLU A 509 -27.65 8.47 10.38
C GLU A 509 -26.74 7.23 10.32
N ASN A 510 -25.97 6.97 11.37
CA ASN A 510 -25.18 5.75 11.48
C ASN A 510 -26.07 4.47 11.60
N PRO A 511 -25.75 3.36 10.90
CA PRO A 511 -24.73 3.22 9.87
C PRO A 511 -25.16 3.89 8.56
N VAL A 512 -24.28 4.73 8.00
CA VAL A 512 -24.58 5.56 6.82
C VAL A 512 -24.77 4.72 5.56
N TRP A 513 -25.84 4.99 4.82
CA TRP A 513 -26.20 4.31 3.56
C TRP A 513 -26.23 5.30 2.39
N ILE A 514 -25.74 4.88 1.23
CA ILE A 514 -25.87 5.61 -0.04
C ILE A 514 -26.81 4.80 -0.95
N ILE A 515 -27.89 5.44 -1.42
CA ILE A 515 -28.96 4.82 -2.20
C ILE A 515 -28.77 5.19 -3.68
N MET A 516 -28.66 4.18 -4.54
CA MET A 516 -28.36 4.31 -5.97
C MET A 516 -29.34 3.47 -6.81
N GLU A 517 -29.43 3.71 -8.11
CA GLU A 517 -30.23 2.85 -8.99
C GLU A 517 -29.68 1.41 -9.08
N LEU A 518 -30.59 0.42 -9.12
CA LEU A 518 -30.18 -0.99 -9.22
C LEU A 518 -29.95 -1.40 -10.68
N CYS A 519 -28.68 -1.56 -11.06
CA CYS A 519 -28.31 -2.16 -12.35
C CYS A 519 -28.53 -3.68 -12.31
N THR A 520 -29.70 -4.12 -12.79
CA THR A 520 -30.26 -5.47 -12.53
C THR A 520 -29.44 -6.65 -13.03
N LEU A 521 -28.54 -6.46 -14.01
CA LEU A 521 -27.72 -7.51 -14.61
C LEU A 521 -26.27 -7.54 -14.07
N GLY A 522 -25.94 -6.68 -13.10
CA GLY A 522 -24.73 -6.77 -12.27
C GLY A 522 -23.43 -6.26 -12.93
N GLU A 523 -22.28 -6.76 -12.46
CA GLU A 523 -20.94 -6.42 -12.95
C GLU A 523 -20.77 -6.83 -14.43
N LEU A 524 -20.42 -5.87 -15.31
CA LEU A 524 -20.21 -6.11 -16.73
C LEU A 524 -19.19 -7.22 -16.99
N ARG A 525 -18.08 -7.24 -16.25
CA ARG A 525 -17.04 -8.26 -16.39
C ARG A 525 -17.54 -9.68 -16.08
N SER A 526 -18.46 -9.87 -15.13
CA SER A 526 -19.07 -11.19 -14.86
C SER A 526 -20.16 -11.52 -15.89
N PHE A 527 -20.98 -10.54 -16.29
CA PHE A 527 -21.96 -10.67 -17.37
C PHE A 527 -21.32 -11.13 -18.70
N LEU A 528 -20.22 -10.50 -19.10
CA LEU A 528 -19.46 -10.85 -20.32
C LEU A 528 -18.94 -12.29 -20.33
N GLN A 529 -18.46 -12.79 -19.19
CA GLN A 529 -17.94 -14.15 -19.05
C GLN A 529 -19.06 -15.19 -19.18
N VAL A 530 -20.19 -14.96 -18.50
CA VAL A 530 -21.37 -15.85 -18.55
C VAL A 530 -22.02 -15.84 -19.93
N ARG A 531 -22.14 -14.67 -20.57
CA ARG A 531 -22.84 -14.50 -21.86
C ARG A 531 -21.93 -14.55 -23.09
N LYS A 532 -20.70 -15.08 -22.96
CA LYS A 532 -19.66 -15.08 -24.01
C LYS A 532 -20.14 -15.53 -25.40
N TYR A 533 -21.00 -16.55 -25.46
CA TYR A 533 -21.51 -17.14 -26.72
C TYR A 533 -22.84 -16.56 -27.20
N SER A 534 -23.39 -15.58 -26.47
CA SER A 534 -24.70 -14.94 -26.72
C SER A 534 -24.60 -13.42 -26.92
N LEU A 535 -23.39 -12.88 -26.97
CA LEU A 535 -23.12 -11.47 -27.25
C LEU A 535 -22.46 -11.36 -28.62
N ASP A 536 -23.02 -10.48 -29.46
CA ASP A 536 -22.46 -10.13 -30.76
C ASP A 536 -21.47 -8.96 -30.65
N LEU A 537 -20.73 -8.73 -31.73
CA LEU A 537 -19.74 -7.65 -31.80
C LEU A 537 -20.40 -6.27 -31.68
N ALA A 538 -21.59 -6.08 -32.25
CA ALA A 538 -22.35 -4.84 -32.16
C ALA A 538 -22.69 -4.47 -30.70
N SER A 539 -23.08 -5.43 -29.85
CA SER A 539 -23.33 -5.21 -28.41
C SER A 539 -22.06 -4.81 -27.66
N LEU A 540 -20.93 -5.47 -27.96
CA LEU A 540 -19.65 -5.15 -27.32
C LEU A 540 -19.15 -3.73 -27.68
N ILE A 541 -19.36 -3.30 -28.93
CA ILE A 541 -19.04 -1.94 -29.39
C ILE A 541 -20.03 -0.92 -28.80
N LEU A 542 -21.31 -1.26 -28.67
CA LEU A 542 -22.33 -0.42 -28.00
C LEU A 542 -21.94 -0.13 -26.54
N TYR A 543 -21.44 -1.12 -25.80
CA TYR A 543 -20.97 -0.91 -24.43
C TYR A 543 -19.76 0.04 -24.37
N ALA A 544 -18.80 -0.10 -25.29
CA ALA A 544 -17.66 0.83 -25.40
C ALA A 544 -18.12 2.27 -25.75
N TYR A 545 -19.08 2.41 -26.67
CA TYR A 545 -19.67 3.69 -27.05
C TYR A 545 -20.39 4.36 -25.86
N GLN A 546 -21.25 3.64 -25.14
CA GLN A 546 -21.96 4.15 -23.97
C GLN A 546 -21.02 4.62 -22.86
N LEU A 547 -19.93 3.88 -22.62
CA LEU A 547 -18.88 4.30 -21.69
C LEU A 547 -18.12 5.54 -22.18
N SER A 548 -17.84 5.66 -23.48
CA SER A 548 -17.23 6.88 -24.04
C SER A 548 -18.12 8.12 -23.88
N MET A 549 -19.45 7.95 -23.91
CA MET A 549 -20.40 9.04 -23.60
C MET A 549 -20.30 9.48 -22.14
N ALA A 550 -20.33 8.54 -21.19
CA ALA A 550 -20.19 8.83 -19.77
C ALA A 550 -18.84 9.50 -19.44
N LEU A 551 -17.75 9.06 -20.07
CA LEU A 551 -16.41 9.58 -19.83
C LEU A 551 -16.21 10.95 -20.50
N ALA A 552 -16.81 11.22 -21.67
CA ALA A 552 -16.85 12.55 -22.27
C ALA A 552 -17.66 13.54 -21.40
N TYR A 553 -18.72 13.08 -20.74
CA TYR A 553 -19.46 13.88 -19.76
C TYR A 553 -18.60 14.23 -18.54
N LEU A 554 -17.89 13.26 -17.94
CA LEU A 554 -16.97 13.50 -16.82
C LEU A 554 -15.79 14.42 -17.20
N GLU A 555 -15.23 14.26 -18.41
CA GLU A 555 -14.21 15.16 -18.96
C GLU A 555 -14.73 16.61 -19.05
N SER A 556 -15.98 16.80 -19.52
CA SER A 556 -16.61 18.14 -19.58
C SER A 556 -16.86 18.77 -18.20
N LYS A 557 -17.00 17.93 -17.16
CA LYS A 557 -17.16 18.34 -15.75
C LYS A 557 -15.83 18.48 -15.00
N ARG A 558 -14.68 18.30 -15.67
CA ARG A 558 -13.32 18.25 -15.09
C ARG A 558 -13.11 17.16 -14.00
N PHE A 559 -13.88 16.08 -14.04
CA PHE A 559 -13.67 14.94 -13.12
C PHE A 559 -12.77 13.87 -13.73
N VAL A 560 -11.91 13.28 -12.89
CA VAL A 560 -11.10 12.10 -13.21
C VAL A 560 -11.60 10.94 -12.37
N HIS A 561 -11.92 9.82 -13.01
CA HIS A 561 -12.49 8.63 -12.39
C HIS A 561 -11.42 7.74 -11.74
N ARG A 562 -10.20 7.70 -12.31
CA ARG A 562 -9.00 7.05 -11.75
C ARG A 562 -9.02 5.52 -11.64
N ASP A 563 -10.14 4.85 -11.91
CA ASP A 563 -10.23 3.37 -11.95
C ASP A 563 -11.27 2.86 -12.95
N ILE A 564 -11.08 3.16 -14.23
CA ILE A 564 -11.97 2.70 -15.32
C ILE A 564 -11.60 1.26 -15.70
N ALA A 565 -12.48 0.32 -15.38
CA ALA A 565 -12.32 -1.11 -15.65
C ALA A 565 -13.68 -1.81 -15.74
N ALA A 566 -13.76 -2.96 -16.40
CA ALA A 566 -15.02 -3.68 -16.60
C ALA A 566 -15.69 -4.21 -15.30
N ARG A 567 -15.00 -4.10 -14.16
CA ARG A 567 -15.52 -4.38 -12.80
C ARG A 567 -16.28 -3.21 -12.16
N ASN A 568 -16.00 -1.97 -12.59
CA ASN A 568 -16.62 -0.74 -12.10
C ASN A 568 -17.70 -0.24 -13.09
N VAL A 569 -18.11 -1.11 -14.02
CA VAL A 569 -19.18 -0.90 -14.98
C VAL A 569 -20.28 -1.90 -14.69
N LEU A 570 -21.51 -1.41 -14.56
CA LEU A 570 -22.69 -2.21 -14.28
C LEU A 570 -23.58 -2.30 -15.52
N VAL A 571 -24.35 -3.39 -15.61
CA VAL A 571 -25.30 -3.65 -16.70
C VAL A 571 -26.72 -3.44 -16.18
N SER A 572 -27.44 -2.45 -16.70
CA SER A 572 -28.82 -2.15 -16.29
C SER A 572 -29.83 -2.93 -17.10
N ALA A 573 -29.61 -3.04 -18.41
CA ALA A 573 -30.34 -3.84 -19.39
C ALA A 573 -29.35 -4.46 -20.39
N THR A 574 -29.79 -5.42 -21.23
CA THR A 574 -28.91 -6.16 -22.16
C THR A 574 -28.17 -5.28 -23.16
N ASP A 575 -28.72 -4.11 -23.45
CA ASP A 575 -28.25 -3.09 -24.39
C ASP A 575 -27.76 -1.80 -23.68
N CYS A 576 -27.72 -1.78 -22.34
CA CYS A 576 -27.41 -0.56 -21.56
C CYS A 576 -26.45 -0.83 -20.39
N VAL A 577 -25.25 -0.23 -20.48
CA VAL A 577 -24.25 -0.22 -19.40
C VAL A 577 -24.13 1.16 -18.75
N LYS A 578 -23.73 1.18 -17.48
CA LYS A 578 -23.53 2.38 -16.67
C LYS A 578 -22.20 2.35 -15.92
N LEU A 579 -21.50 3.48 -15.91
CA LEU A 579 -20.26 3.69 -15.14
C LEU A 579 -20.59 3.98 -13.67
N GLY A 580 -19.88 3.32 -12.74
CA GLY A 580 -20.08 3.43 -11.29
C GLY A 580 -18.78 3.36 -10.48
N ASP A 581 -18.94 3.27 -9.15
CA ASP A 581 -17.88 3.37 -8.12
C ASP A 581 -17.06 4.67 -8.19
N PHE A 582 -17.59 5.72 -7.55
CA PHE A 582 -16.98 7.05 -7.55
C PHE A 582 -16.08 7.31 -6.33
N GLY A 583 -15.85 6.33 -5.45
CA GLY A 583 -15.05 6.52 -4.23
C GLY A 583 -13.61 6.99 -4.47
N LEU A 584 -13.03 6.65 -5.63
CA LEU A 584 -11.71 7.14 -6.07
C LEU A 584 -11.78 8.40 -6.96
N SER A 585 -12.94 8.76 -7.51
CA SER A 585 -13.11 9.88 -8.43
C SER A 585 -12.84 11.23 -7.74
N ARG A 586 -12.20 12.18 -8.43
CA ARG A 586 -11.88 13.51 -7.88
C ARG A 586 -12.07 14.62 -8.93
N TYR A 587 -12.45 15.80 -8.47
CA TYR A 587 -12.49 17.02 -9.27
C TYR A 587 -11.07 17.54 -9.55
N MET A 588 -10.85 18.16 -10.71
CA MET A 588 -9.66 18.96 -10.99
C MET A 588 -10.02 20.45 -10.96
N GLU A 589 -9.47 21.14 -9.96
CA GLU A 589 -9.31 22.60 -9.96
C GLU A 589 -8.30 23.01 -11.07
N ASP A 590 -7.85 24.26 -11.12
CA ASP A 590 -6.91 24.72 -12.16
C ASP A 590 -5.47 24.16 -12.03
N SER A 591 -5.26 23.16 -11.17
CA SER A 591 -4.05 22.31 -11.14
C SER A 591 -4.21 21.09 -12.05
N THR A 592 -3.17 20.74 -12.82
CA THR A 592 -3.28 19.85 -13.98
C THR A 592 -3.41 18.34 -13.68
N TYR A 593 -3.53 17.93 -12.41
CA TYR A 593 -3.54 16.53 -11.97
C TYR A 593 -3.83 16.33 -10.46
N TYR A 594 -4.18 15.09 -10.11
CA TYR A 594 -4.21 14.60 -8.72
C TYR A 594 -3.03 13.64 -8.42
N LYS A 595 -2.58 13.59 -7.15
CA LYS A 595 -1.53 12.69 -6.61
C LYS A 595 -2.10 11.76 -5.54
N ALA A 596 -2.02 10.44 -5.76
CA ALA A 596 -2.64 9.45 -4.86
C ALA A 596 -1.75 8.97 -3.69
N SER A 597 -2.39 8.64 -2.57
CA SER A 597 -1.79 8.09 -1.35
C SER A 597 -1.34 6.62 -1.48
N LYS A 598 -0.78 6.06 -0.38
CA LYS A 598 -0.18 4.71 -0.32
C LYS A 598 -1.28 3.63 -0.16
N GLY A 599 -1.65 2.95 -1.25
CA GLY A 599 -2.66 1.88 -1.27
C GLY A 599 -2.44 0.84 -2.38
N LYS A 600 -3.24 -0.24 -2.39
CA LYS A 600 -3.14 -1.37 -3.33
C LYS A 600 -3.72 -1.01 -4.70
N LEU A 601 -2.84 -0.62 -5.63
CA LEU A 601 -3.23 -0.09 -6.94
C LEU A 601 -3.58 -1.14 -8.01
N PRO A 602 -4.50 -0.85 -8.95
CA PRO A 602 -4.84 -1.68 -10.10
C PRO A 602 -3.82 -1.54 -11.24
N ILE A 603 -2.54 -1.83 -10.97
CA ILE A 603 -1.38 -1.60 -11.87
C ILE A 603 -1.58 -2.06 -13.32
N LYS A 604 -2.36 -3.12 -13.56
CA LYS A 604 -2.60 -3.69 -14.90
C LYS A 604 -3.54 -2.87 -15.80
N TRP A 605 -4.29 -1.94 -15.21
CA TRP A 605 -5.16 -0.99 -15.93
C TRP A 605 -4.51 0.39 -16.05
N MET A 606 -3.73 0.80 -15.06
CA MET A 606 -3.18 2.16 -14.92
C MET A 606 -2.24 2.58 -16.06
N ALA A 607 -2.22 3.90 -16.32
CA ALA A 607 -1.29 4.53 -17.24
C ALA A 607 0.15 4.59 -16.67
N PRO A 608 1.19 4.63 -17.53
CA PRO A 608 2.60 4.66 -17.08
C PRO A 608 2.93 5.82 -16.15
N GLU A 609 2.40 7.02 -16.41
CA GLU A 609 2.59 8.19 -15.56
C GLU A 609 1.87 8.09 -14.21
N SER A 610 0.75 7.35 -14.15
CA SER A 610 0.04 7.06 -12.90
C SER A 610 0.77 6.02 -12.05
N ILE A 611 1.50 5.09 -12.68
CA ILE A 611 2.35 4.11 -11.99
C ILE A 611 3.62 4.80 -11.48
N ASN A 612 4.38 5.45 -12.38
CA ASN A 612 5.69 6.03 -12.08
C ASN A 612 5.60 7.28 -11.18
N PHE A 613 4.65 8.18 -11.42
CA PHE A 613 4.58 9.50 -10.77
C PHE A 613 3.34 9.70 -9.88
N ARG A 614 2.47 8.69 -9.75
CA ARG A 614 1.17 8.76 -9.07
C ARG A 614 0.22 9.85 -9.61
N ARG A 615 0.45 10.28 -10.86
CA ARG A 615 -0.31 11.32 -11.56
C ARG A 615 -1.61 10.76 -12.16
N PHE A 616 -2.74 11.40 -11.89
CA PHE A 616 -4.03 11.08 -12.52
C PHE A 616 -4.62 12.30 -13.23
N THR A 617 -5.08 12.10 -14.47
CA THR A 617 -5.68 13.10 -15.37
C THR A 617 -6.67 12.43 -16.35
N SER A 618 -7.42 13.21 -17.14
CA SER A 618 -8.25 12.67 -18.24
C SER A 618 -7.45 11.79 -19.23
N ALA A 619 -6.16 12.09 -19.45
CA ALA A 619 -5.31 11.28 -20.32
C ALA A 619 -4.94 9.90 -19.70
N SER A 620 -4.86 9.79 -18.37
CA SER A 620 -4.71 8.49 -17.71
C SER A 620 -6.03 7.70 -17.73
N ASP A 621 -7.16 8.39 -17.64
CA ASP A 621 -8.49 7.79 -17.79
C ASP A 621 -8.70 7.26 -19.22
N VAL A 622 -8.25 7.96 -20.25
CA VAL A 622 -8.26 7.48 -21.65
C VAL A 622 -7.47 6.19 -21.81
N TRP A 623 -6.31 6.06 -21.16
CA TRP A 623 -5.53 4.82 -21.15
C TRP A 623 -6.30 3.67 -20.49
N MET A 624 -6.88 3.92 -19.30
CA MET A 624 -7.68 2.93 -18.56
C MET A 624 -8.94 2.53 -19.34
N PHE A 625 -9.60 3.46 -20.03
CA PHE A 625 -10.69 3.17 -20.96
C PHE A 625 -10.23 2.32 -22.16
N GLY A 626 -9.03 2.56 -22.70
CA GLY A 626 -8.42 1.68 -23.71
C GLY A 626 -8.28 0.23 -23.20
N VAL A 627 -7.85 0.05 -21.95
CA VAL A 627 -7.80 -1.29 -21.30
C VAL A 627 -9.21 -1.85 -21.07
N CYS A 628 -10.18 -1.02 -20.70
CA CYS A 628 -11.58 -1.43 -20.52
C CYS A 628 -12.23 -1.90 -21.83
N MET A 629 -12.01 -1.19 -22.96
CA MET A 629 -12.45 -1.64 -24.29
C MET A 629 -11.84 -3.01 -24.66
N TRP A 630 -10.58 -3.23 -24.30
CA TRP A 630 -9.93 -4.54 -24.48
C TRP A 630 -10.55 -5.63 -23.58
N GLU A 631 -10.85 -5.33 -22.31
CA GLU A 631 -11.58 -6.26 -21.42
C GLU A 631 -12.96 -6.63 -21.98
N ILE A 632 -13.67 -5.67 -22.59
CA ILE A 632 -14.99 -5.88 -23.19
C ILE A 632 -14.88 -6.85 -24.38
N LEU A 633 -14.00 -6.57 -25.36
CA LEU A 633 -13.82 -7.46 -26.52
C LEU A 633 -13.21 -8.83 -26.15
N MET A 634 -12.45 -8.91 -25.06
CA MET A 634 -11.93 -10.17 -24.52
C MET A 634 -12.91 -10.88 -23.56
N HIS A 635 -14.18 -10.45 -23.53
CA HIS A 635 -15.25 -11.04 -22.71
C HIS A 635 -14.89 -11.17 -21.21
N GLY A 636 -14.29 -10.13 -20.61
CA GLY A 636 -13.99 -10.06 -19.18
C GLY A 636 -12.70 -10.77 -18.72
N VAL A 637 -11.88 -11.25 -19.65
CA VAL A 637 -10.51 -11.72 -19.37
C VAL A 637 -9.67 -10.58 -18.80
N LYS A 638 -8.86 -10.85 -17.78
CA LYS A 638 -8.04 -9.83 -17.10
C LYS A 638 -6.86 -9.39 -17.99
N PRO A 639 -6.53 -8.09 -18.08
CA PRO A 639 -5.34 -7.62 -18.80
C PRO A 639 -4.07 -8.21 -18.18
N PHE A 640 -3.07 -8.46 -19.02
CA PHE A 640 -1.77 -9.04 -18.63
C PHE A 640 -1.90 -10.29 -17.73
N GLN A 641 -2.77 -11.25 -18.08
CA GLN A 641 -2.92 -12.52 -17.35
C GLN A 641 -1.57 -13.26 -17.27
N GLY A 642 -1.29 -13.90 -16.12
CA GLY A 642 -0.01 -14.57 -15.84
C GLY A 642 1.18 -13.66 -15.48
N VAL A 643 1.16 -12.38 -15.87
CA VAL A 643 2.26 -11.42 -15.62
C VAL A 643 2.21 -10.88 -14.18
N LYS A 644 3.35 -10.65 -13.50
CA LYS A 644 3.39 -10.00 -12.18
C LYS A 644 3.32 -8.47 -12.35
N ASN A 645 2.75 -7.75 -11.38
CA ASN A 645 2.54 -6.29 -11.50
C ASN A 645 3.84 -5.51 -11.79
N ASN A 646 4.97 -5.92 -11.22
CA ASN A 646 6.27 -5.26 -11.39
C ASN A 646 6.86 -5.42 -12.81
N ASP A 647 6.43 -6.47 -13.54
CA ASP A 647 6.86 -6.72 -14.91
C ASP A 647 6.05 -5.87 -15.90
N VAL A 648 4.77 -5.60 -15.60
CA VAL A 648 3.80 -4.92 -16.48
C VAL A 648 4.29 -3.54 -16.92
N ILE A 649 4.79 -2.72 -15.98
CA ILE A 649 5.36 -1.41 -16.33
C ILE A 649 6.55 -1.54 -17.28
N GLY A 650 7.38 -2.58 -17.12
CA GLY A 650 8.53 -2.84 -18.00
C GLY A 650 8.14 -3.22 -19.41
N ARG A 651 7.15 -4.12 -19.55
CA ARG A 651 6.57 -4.51 -20.84
C ARG A 651 6.03 -3.27 -21.58
N ILE A 652 5.21 -2.48 -20.89
CA ILE A 652 4.64 -1.24 -21.43
C ILE A 652 5.72 -0.21 -21.80
N GLU A 653 6.77 -0.10 -20.98
CA GLU A 653 7.90 0.80 -21.20
C GLU A 653 8.83 0.36 -22.35
N ASN A 654 8.91 -0.95 -22.63
CA ASN A 654 9.59 -1.52 -23.79
C ASN A 654 8.76 -1.43 -25.08
N GLY A 655 7.49 -1.02 -24.99
CA GLY A 655 6.57 -0.86 -26.13
C GLY A 655 5.53 -1.97 -26.30
N GLU A 656 5.56 -3.03 -25.49
CA GLU A 656 4.52 -4.06 -25.52
C GLU A 656 3.14 -3.46 -25.21
N ARG A 657 2.10 -3.99 -25.86
CA ARG A 657 0.69 -3.65 -25.64
C ARG A 657 -0.14 -4.92 -25.54
N LEU A 658 -1.37 -4.79 -25.05
CA LEU A 658 -2.31 -5.91 -25.04
C LEU A 658 -2.62 -6.31 -26.49
N PRO A 659 -2.66 -7.61 -26.83
CA PRO A 659 -2.81 -8.08 -28.21
C PRO A 659 -4.20 -7.78 -28.77
N MET A 660 -4.33 -7.71 -30.09
CA MET A 660 -5.62 -7.54 -30.75
C MET A 660 -6.59 -8.68 -30.37
N PRO A 661 -7.80 -8.37 -29.84
CA PRO A 661 -8.78 -9.40 -29.50
C PRO A 661 -9.24 -10.19 -30.73
N PRO A 662 -9.61 -11.48 -30.58
CA PRO A 662 -10.23 -12.25 -31.65
C PRO A 662 -11.46 -11.53 -32.22
N ASN A 663 -11.63 -11.53 -33.54
CA ASN A 663 -12.73 -10.88 -34.26
C ASN A 663 -12.84 -9.35 -34.05
N CYS A 664 -11.83 -8.67 -33.49
CA CYS A 664 -11.82 -7.22 -33.35
C CYS A 664 -11.67 -6.53 -34.72
N PRO A 665 -12.50 -5.52 -35.07
CA PRO A 665 -12.26 -4.67 -36.23
C PRO A 665 -10.90 -3.95 -36.14
N PRO A 666 -10.13 -3.86 -37.24
CA PRO A 666 -8.84 -3.16 -37.23
C PRO A 666 -8.95 -1.67 -36.89
N THR A 667 -10.05 -1.02 -37.26
CA THR A 667 -10.39 0.36 -36.89
C THR A 667 -10.52 0.54 -35.38
N LEU A 668 -11.19 -0.40 -34.71
CA LEU A 668 -11.38 -0.40 -33.26
C LEU A 668 -10.10 -0.73 -32.49
N TYR A 669 -9.30 -1.69 -32.96
CA TYR A 669 -7.99 -1.96 -32.34
C TYR A 669 -7.02 -0.79 -32.54
N SER A 670 -7.03 -0.16 -33.72
CA SER A 670 -6.29 1.10 -33.96
C SER A 670 -6.66 2.16 -32.92
N LEU A 671 -7.96 2.33 -32.64
CA LEU A 671 -8.44 3.24 -31.60
C LEU A 671 -7.91 2.89 -30.19
N MET A 672 -7.89 1.61 -29.80
CA MET A 672 -7.26 1.17 -28.54
C MET A 672 -5.77 1.52 -28.50
N THR A 673 -5.03 1.33 -29.60
CA THR A 673 -3.59 1.65 -29.63
C THR A 673 -3.32 3.16 -29.56
N LYS A 674 -4.23 4.03 -30.05
CA LYS A 674 -4.18 5.48 -29.80
C LYS A 674 -4.34 5.80 -28.30
N CYS A 675 -5.28 5.15 -27.60
CA CYS A 675 -5.43 5.29 -26.15
C CYS A 675 -4.17 4.85 -25.39
N TRP A 676 -3.44 3.85 -25.88
CA TRP A 676 -2.19 3.37 -25.30
C TRP A 676 -0.91 4.05 -25.84
N ALA A 677 -1.03 5.24 -26.42
CA ALA A 677 0.13 6.09 -26.68
C ALA A 677 0.89 6.34 -25.36
N TYR A 678 2.19 6.03 -25.32
CA TYR A 678 2.98 6.14 -24.08
C TYR A 678 3.01 7.59 -23.57
N ASP A 679 3.24 8.54 -24.48
CA ASP A 679 3.15 9.97 -24.26
C ASP A 679 1.68 10.39 -24.03
N PRO A 680 1.28 10.85 -22.82
CA PRO A 680 -0.11 11.17 -22.51
C PRO A 680 -0.66 12.32 -23.35
N SER A 681 0.19 13.20 -23.88
CA SER A 681 -0.23 14.32 -24.74
C SER A 681 -0.71 13.89 -26.14
N ARG A 682 -0.44 12.62 -26.53
CA ARG A 682 -0.82 12.04 -27.82
C ARG A 682 -2.07 11.16 -27.78
N ARG A 683 -2.67 10.98 -26.60
CA ARG A 683 -3.89 10.20 -26.44
C ARG A 683 -5.10 11.04 -26.88
N PRO A 684 -6.06 10.47 -27.63
CA PRO A 684 -7.27 11.19 -28.05
C PRO A 684 -8.14 11.55 -26.84
N ARG A 685 -8.97 12.59 -26.95
CA ARG A 685 -9.95 12.95 -25.89
C ARG A 685 -11.19 12.06 -25.96
N PHE A 686 -11.99 12.02 -24.89
CA PHE A 686 -13.21 11.20 -24.88
C PHE A 686 -14.25 11.68 -25.89
N THR A 687 -14.27 12.97 -26.22
CA THR A 687 -15.10 13.53 -27.30
C THR A 687 -14.73 12.97 -28.68
N GLU A 688 -13.44 12.78 -28.96
CA GLU A 688 -12.95 12.16 -30.21
C GLU A 688 -13.23 10.64 -30.22
N LEU A 689 -12.99 9.97 -29.10
CA LEU A 689 -13.26 8.54 -28.94
C LEU A 689 -14.74 8.21 -29.14
N LYS A 690 -15.65 9.01 -28.57
CA LYS A 690 -17.09 8.90 -28.78
C LYS A 690 -17.47 9.01 -30.25
N ALA A 691 -16.90 9.97 -30.98
CA ALA A 691 -17.18 10.15 -32.40
C ALA A 691 -16.74 8.92 -33.22
N GLN A 692 -15.49 8.46 -33.04
CA GLN A 692 -14.97 7.30 -33.77
C GLN A 692 -15.70 6.00 -33.39
N LEU A 693 -16.13 5.83 -32.13
CA LEU A 693 -16.95 4.68 -31.71
C LEU A 693 -18.38 4.72 -32.28
N SER A 694 -18.97 5.90 -32.54
CA SER A 694 -20.28 6.00 -33.21
C SER A 694 -20.19 5.42 -34.63
N THR A 695 -19.22 5.91 -35.42
CA THR A 695 -19.02 5.46 -36.81
C THR A 695 -18.72 3.97 -36.88
N ILE A 696 -17.83 3.44 -36.02
CA ILE A 696 -17.51 2.01 -35.96
C ILE A 696 -18.74 1.16 -35.57
N LEU A 697 -19.62 1.65 -34.69
CA LEU A 697 -20.86 0.97 -34.32
C LEU A 697 -21.89 0.96 -35.44
N GLU A 698 -21.99 2.06 -36.21
CA GLU A 698 -22.86 2.17 -37.37
C GLU A 698 -22.38 1.26 -38.52
N GLU A 699 -21.07 1.24 -38.80
CA GLU A 699 -20.43 0.33 -39.76
C GLU A 699 -20.66 -1.16 -39.41
N GLU A 700 -20.46 -1.56 -38.15
CA GLU A 700 -20.65 -2.96 -37.74
C GLU A 700 -22.12 -3.39 -37.79
N LYS A 701 -23.06 -2.50 -37.44
CA LYS A 701 -24.51 -2.78 -37.57
C LYS A 701 -24.92 -3.05 -39.01
N LEU A 702 -24.48 -2.20 -39.95
CA LEU A 702 -24.75 -2.38 -41.39
C LEU A 702 -24.17 -3.70 -41.90
N GLN A 703 -22.93 -4.04 -41.51
CA GLN A 703 -22.33 -5.34 -41.84
C GLN A 703 -23.09 -6.51 -41.22
N GLN A 704 -23.60 -6.37 -39.99
CA GLN A 704 -24.37 -7.41 -39.33
C GLN A 704 -25.73 -7.63 -40.01
N GLU A 705 -26.42 -6.56 -40.42
CA GLU A 705 -27.65 -6.63 -41.22
C GLU A 705 -27.39 -7.29 -42.59
N GLU A 706 -26.29 -6.97 -43.27
CA GLU A 706 -25.90 -7.67 -44.50
C GLU A 706 -25.62 -9.16 -44.27
N ARG A 707 -24.88 -9.53 -43.21
CA ARG A 707 -24.62 -10.95 -42.88
C ARG A 707 -25.92 -11.71 -42.61
N MET A 708 -26.85 -11.13 -41.85
CA MET A 708 -28.18 -11.71 -41.60
C MET A 708 -29.01 -11.83 -42.90
N ARG A 709 -28.94 -10.82 -43.78
CA ARG A 709 -29.62 -10.81 -45.09
C ARG A 709 -29.04 -11.84 -46.07
N MET A 710 -27.73 -12.06 -46.06
CA MET A 710 -27.08 -13.10 -46.86
C MET A 710 -27.41 -14.50 -46.34
N GLU A 711 -27.44 -14.70 -45.02
CA GLU A 711 -27.76 -16.00 -44.42
C GLU A 711 -29.25 -16.35 -44.61
N SER A 712 -30.15 -15.39 -44.46
CA SER A 712 -31.57 -15.57 -44.82
C SER A 712 -31.75 -15.98 -46.29
N ARG A 713 -31.00 -15.37 -47.23
CA ARG A 713 -31.00 -15.76 -48.65
C ARG A 713 -30.53 -17.21 -48.86
N ARG A 714 -29.50 -17.66 -48.12
CA ARG A 714 -29.00 -19.05 -48.18
C ARG A 714 -30.05 -20.04 -47.70
N GLN A 715 -30.71 -19.76 -46.57
CA GLN A 715 -31.74 -20.64 -46.01
C GLN A 715 -32.94 -20.77 -46.96
N VAL A 716 -33.35 -19.67 -47.61
CA VAL A 716 -34.38 -19.71 -48.67
C VAL A 716 -33.97 -20.57 -49.87
N THR A 717 -32.70 -20.54 -50.31
CA THR A 717 -32.24 -21.40 -51.43
C THR A 717 -32.13 -22.88 -51.09
N VAL A 718 -31.84 -23.26 -49.84
CA VAL A 718 -31.78 -24.66 -49.41
C VAL A 718 -33.19 -25.28 -49.25
N SER A 719 -34.22 -24.46 -49.03
CA SER A 719 -35.59 -24.89 -48.76
C SER A 719 -36.33 -25.57 -49.94
N TRP A 720 -35.75 -25.63 -51.14
CA TRP A 720 -36.43 -26.15 -52.35
C TRP A 720 -36.05 -27.59 -52.73
N ASP A 721 -34.96 -28.13 -52.18
CA ASP A 721 -34.36 -29.40 -52.64
C ASP A 721 -34.76 -30.60 -51.77
N SER A 722 -36.05 -30.71 -51.40
CA SER A 722 -36.56 -31.75 -50.50
C SER A 722 -38.07 -31.99 -50.60
N GLY A 723 -38.55 -32.70 -51.63
CA GLY A 723 -39.85 -33.39 -51.51
C GLY A 723 -40.81 -33.57 -52.70
N GLY A 724 -40.36 -33.67 -53.95
CA GLY A 724 -41.19 -34.10 -55.10
C GLY A 724 -42.10 -33.01 -55.71
N SER A 725 -42.66 -33.21 -56.92
CA SER A 725 -42.66 -34.41 -57.79
C SER A 725 -41.80 -34.26 -59.05
N ASP A 726 -41.41 -35.40 -59.64
CA ASP A 726 -40.63 -35.46 -60.90
C ASP A 726 -41.51 -35.23 -62.14
N GLU A 727 -41.74 -33.95 -62.49
CA GLU A 727 -42.31 -33.57 -63.78
C GLU A 727 -41.64 -32.30 -64.32
N ALA A 728 -40.94 -32.42 -65.45
CA ALA A 728 -40.23 -31.30 -66.06
C ALA A 728 -41.20 -30.33 -66.75
N PRO A 729 -41.09 -29.00 -66.52
CA PRO A 729 -42.03 -28.03 -67.09
C PRO A 729 -41.94 -28.01 -68.63
N PRO A 730 -43.08 -27.95 -69.34
CA PRO A 730 -43.10 -28.02 -70.79
C PRO A 730 -42.43 -26.80 -71.43
N LYS A 731 -41.62 -27.06 -72.47
CA LYS A 731 -40.94 -26.00 -73.24
C LYS A 731 -41.97 -25.06 -73.87
N PRO A 732 -41.89 -23.73 -73.67
CA PRO A 732 -42.76 -22.80 -74.36
C PRO A 732 -42.49 -22.82 -75.87
N SER A 733 -43.54 -23.06 -76.66
CA SER A 733 -43.47 -23.12 -78.13
C SER A 733 -43.11 -21.76 -78.74
N ARG A 734 -42.22 -21.76 -79.74
CA ARG A 734 -41.74 -20.55 -80.42
C ARG A 734 -42.62 -20.21 -81.64
N PRO A 735 -43.31 -19.06 -81.68
CA PRO A 735 -43.95 -18.56 -82.90
C PRO A 735 -42.91 -18.20 -83.97
N GLY A 736 -43.27 -18.34 -85.25
CA GLY A 736 -42.33 -18.26 -86.38
C GLY A 736 -42.10 -16.88 -86.99
N TYR A 737 -40.93 -16.77 -87.62
CA TYR A 737 -40.57 -16.03 -88.86
C TYR A 737 -41.68 -15.25 -89.61
N PRO A 738 -41.34 -14.07 -90.19
CA PRO A 738 -40.53 -14.07 -91.41
C PRO A 738 -39.38 -13.05 -91.50
N SER A 739 -38.39 -13.36 -92.35
CA SER A 739 -37.44 -12.39 -92.92
C SER A 739 -38.06 -11.68 -94.14
N PRO A 740 -37.45 -10.61 -94.68
CA PRO A 740 -36.72 -10.84 -95.94
C PRO A 740 -35.49 -9.92 -96.21
N ARG A 741 -34.67 -10.32 -97.19
CA ARG A 741 -33.63 -9.54 -97.94
C ARG A 741 -32.40 -9.07 -97.12
N SER A 742 -31.15 -9.42 -97.46
CA SER A 742 -30.36 -9.28 -98.72
C SER A 742 -29.89 -7.83 -98.96
N SER A 743 -28.65 -7.55 -99.39
CA SER A 743 -27.51 -8.43 -99.77
C SER A 743 -26.23 -7.59 -99.92
N GLU A 744 -25.06 -8.25 -99.85
CA GLU A 744 -23.72 -7.76 -100.23
C GLU A 744 -23.15 -6.57 -99.42
N GLY A 745 -21.84 -6.54 -99.10
CA GLY A 745 -20.81 -7.53 -99.38
C GLY A 745 -19.43 -7.12 -98.85
N PHE A 746 -18.38 -7.60 -99.53
CA PHE A 746 -16.96 -7.24 -99.34
C PHE A 746 -16.23 -7.67 -98.06
N TYR A 747 -15.60 -8.85 -98.18
CA TYR A 747 -14.13 -9.03 -98.02
C TYR A 747 -13.49 -8.88 -96.62
N PRO A 748 -12.28 -9.41 -96.38
CA PRO A 748 -12.18 -10.61 -95.52
C PRO A 748 -11.40 -10.32 -94.23
N SER A 749 -10.96 -11.41 -93.58
CA SER A 749 -9.97 -11.54 -92.49
C SER A 749 -10.57 -12.12 -91.21
N PRO A 750 -9.80 -12.90 -90.42
CA PRO A 750 -10.38 -14.12 -89.87
C PRO A 750 -10.31 -14.25 -88.34
N GLN A 751 -10.87 -15.37 -87.90
CA GLN A 751 -10.55 -16.10 -86.67
C GLN A 751 -9.14 -15.82 -86.11
N HIS A 752 -9.05 -15.13 -84.97
CA HIS A 752 -7.90 -15.26 -84.09
C HIS A 752 -8.06 -16.51 -83.21
N MET A 753 -7.73 -17.66 -83.78
CA MET A 753 -7.24 -18.77 -82.97
C MET A 753 -5.85 -18.44 -82.43
N VAL A 754 -5.56 -18.94 -81.22
CA VAL A 754 -4.25 -19.43 -80.73
C VAL A 754 -2.98 -18.83 -81.36
N GLN A 755 -2.27 -17.98 -80.58
CA GLN A 755 -0.88 -17.50 -80.83
C GLN A 755 -0.74 -16.56 -82.07
N PRO A 756 0.31 -15.69 -82.24
CA PRO A 756 1.76 -15.85 -82.00
C PRO A 756 2.35 -14.75 -81.05
N ASN A 757 3.66 -14.56 -80.74
CA ASN A 757 4.93 -14.63 -81.49
C ASN A 757 5.04 -13.61 -82.66
N HIS A 758 6.18 -13.01 -83.05
CA HIS A 758 7.41 -12.57 -82.32
C HIS A 758 8.18 -11.56 -83.24
N TYR A 759 9.29 -10.97 -82.76
CA TYR A 759 10.36 -10.25 -83.50
C TYR A 759 10.15 -8.89 -84.24
N GLN A 760 10.75 -7.85 -83.64
CA GLN A 760 11.73 -6.86 -84.19
C GLN A 760 11.55 -6.10 -85.53
N VAL A 761 11.72 -4.76 -85.43
CA VAL A 761 12.61 -3.90 -86.27
C VAL A 761 13.25 -2.88 -85.30
N SER A 762 14.54 -2.96 -84.95
CA SER A 762 15.74 -2.36 -85.59
C SER A 762 15.83 -0.82 -85.55
N GLY A 763 16.92 -0.27 -84.99
CA GLY A 763 17.15 1.19 -84.90
C GLY A 763 18.25 1.66 -83.92
N TYR A 764 19.53 1.48 -84.28
CA TYR A 764 20.69 2.19 -83.70
C TYR A 764 20.99 3.48 -84.52
N PRO A 765 21.86 4.44 -84.09
CA PRO A 765 22.48 4.66 -82.78
C PRO A 765 22.27 6.10 -82.23
N GLY A 766 22.79 6.41 -81.03
CA GLY A 766 22.90 7.78 -80.50
C GLY A 766 23.84 7.88 -79.29
N SER A 767 24.83 8.78 -79.33
CA SER A 767 25.94 8.88 -78.35
C SER A 767 25.86 10.16 -77.49
N HIS A 768 26.64 10.18 -76.40
CA HIS A 768 27.05 11.31 -75.53
C HIS A 768 26.20 11.65 -74.28
N GLY A 769 26.86 11.73 -73.11
CA GLY A 769 26.31 12.32 -71.88
C GLY A 769 26.76 11.66 -70.55
N ILE A 770 27.85 12.15 -69.94
CA ILE A 770 28.35 11.85 -68.57
C ILE A 770 28.53 13.21 -67.85
N PRO A 771 28.47 13.37 -66.50
CA PRO A 771 28.13 12.47 -65.38
C PRO A 771 26.78 12.90 -64.71
N ALA A 772 26.34 12.53 -63.50
CA ALA A 772 26.83 11.74 -62.34
C ALA A 772 25.60 11.06 -61.65
N SER A 773 25.65 10.29 -60.55
CA SER A 773 26.70 9.99 -59.54
C SER A 773 26.43 8.62 -58.86
N LEU A 774 27.48 8.07 -58.21
CA LEU A 774 27.58 6.83 -57.44
C LEU A 774 26.26 6.33 -56.78
N LEU A 775 25.78 5.11 -57.02
CA LEU A 775 26.32 3.75 -56.73
C LEU A 775 26.05 3.25 -55.30
N ASP A 776 25.14 2.28 -55.24
CA ASP A 776 25.04 1.23 -54.22
C ASP A 776 24.98 -0.11 -54.98
N GLN A 777 25.68 -1.14 -54.48
CA GLN A 777 25.57 -2.53 -54.97
C GLN A 777 26.28 -3.53 -54.05
N THR A 778 25.66 -4.69 -53.84
CA THR A 778 26.22 -5.81 -53.06
C THR A 778 26.38 -7.08 -53.90
N ASP A 779 27.13 -8.02 -53.33
CA ASP A 779 27.15 -9.46 -53.61
C ASP A 779 27.75 -9.99 -54.94
N SER A 780 28.78 -10.83 -54.78
CA SER A 780 29.07 -11.98 -55.66
C SER A 780 29.91 -13.02 -54.92
N TRP A 781 29.85 -14.27 -55.39
CA TRP A 781 30.28 -15.47 -54.64
C TRP A 781 31.68 -15.98 -55.01
N ASN A 782 32.25 -16.74 -54.05
CA ASN A 782 33.08 -17.94 -54.20
C ASN A 782 34.60 -17.91 -54.52
N HIS A 783 35.30 -18.56 -53.58
CA HIS A 783 36.45 -19.47 -53.69
C HIS A 783 37.92 -18.97 -53.76
N ARG A 784 38.73 -19.76 -53.03
CA ARG A 784 40.15 -19.68 -52.63
C ARG A 784 41.10 -20.16 -53.75
N PRO A 785 42.45 -19.93 -53.70
CA PRO A 785 43.33 -20.62 -52.74
C PRO A 785 44.59 -19.85 -52.22
N GLN A 786 45.24 -20.43 -51.18
CA GLN A 786 46.68 -20.52 -50.78
C GLN A 786 47.70 -19.36 -51.11
N GLU A 787 48.74 -19.04 -50.30
CA GLU A 787 49.32 -19.66 -49.08
C GLU A 787 50.28 -18.72 -48.29
N ILE A 788 50.66 -19.12 -47.05
CA ILE A 788 51.89 -18.78 -46.26
C ILE A 788 52.31 -17.29 -46.14
N SER A 789 52.28 -16.69 -44.92
CA SER A 789 53.49 -16.48 -44.06
C SER A 789 53.18 -15.63 -42.78
N VAL A 790 53.95 -15.58 -41.66
CA VAL A 790 54.67 -16.60 -40.83
C VAL A 790 55.25 -15.96 -39.50
N TRP A 791 55.62 -16.80 -38.50
CA TRP A 791 56.50 -16.59 -37.29
C TRP A 791 56.10 -15.74 -36.05
N GLN A 792 56.42 -16.33 -34.87
CA GLN A 792 56.74 -15.72 -33.56
C GLN A 792 58.22 -16.02 -33.21
N PRO A 793 58.89 -15.30 -32.28
CA PRO A 793 59.31 -15.79 -30.93
C PRO A 793 59.29 -14.66 -29.83
N ASN A 794 59.67 -14.75 -28.53
CA ASN A 794 59.99 -15.79 -27.49
C ASN A 794 59.47 -15.22 -26.11
N MET A 795 59.43 -15.85 -24.93
CA MET A 795 60.43 -16.42 -23.97
C MET A 795 61.52 -15.42 -23.47
N GLU A 796 62.08 -15.43 -22.25
CA GLU A 796 62.11 -16.31 -21.03
C GLU A 796 62.33 -15.41 -19.76
N ASP A 797 62.24 -15.80 -18.47
CA ASP A 797 61.40 -16.76 -17.70
C ASP A 797 61.66 -16.63 -16.15
N SER A 798 60.79 -17.22 -15.31
CA SER A 798 61.01 -17.71 -13.91
C SER A 798 61.11 -16.78 -12.68
N GLY A 799 60.56 -17.27 -11.55
CA GLY A 799 60.72 -16.73 -10.19
C GLY A 799 59.74 -17.34 -9.14
N THR A 800 60.16 -18.38 -8.41
CA THR A 800 59.31 -19.14 -7.45
C THR A 800 59.65 -18.90 -5.97
N LEU A 801 58.65 -18.92 -5.07
CA LEU A 801 58.76 -19.37 -3.66
C LEU A 801 57.38 -19.47 -2.98
N ASP A 802 57.28 -20.32 -1.95
CA ASP A 802 56.05 -20.68 -1.20
C ASP A 802 56.36 -20.79 0.31
N ILE A 803 55.55 -20.14 1.18
CA ILE A 803 55.65 -20.23 2.65
C ILE A 803 54.26 -20.15 3.31
N ARG A 804 53.97 -21.10 4.22
CA ARG A 804 52.81 -21.14 5.14
C ARG A 804 53.06 -20.33 6.43
N GLY A 805 52.00 -19.93 7.16
CA GLY A 805 52.16 -19.65 8.60
C GLY A 805 50.95 -19.12 9.39
N MET A 806 50.17 -20.02 10.01
CA MET A 806 49.23 -19.81 11.14
C MET A 806 48.07 -18.78 10.96
N GLY A 807 46.96 -18.83 11.71
CA GLY A 807 46.54 -19.84 12.69
C GLY A 807 46.35 -19.30 14.11
N GLN A 808 45.14 -18.84 14.46
CA GLN A 808 44.72 -18.64 15.84
C GLN A 808 43.31 -19.23 16.07
N VAL A 809 43.14 -19.89 17.22
CA VAL A 809 41.89 -20.50 17.68
C VAL A 809 41.31 -19.62 18.79
N LEU A 810 40.02 -19.32 18.73
CA LEU A 810 39.32 -18.65 19.84
C LEU A 810 38.87 -19.68 20.90
N PRO A 811 38.91 -19.39 22.21
CA PRO A 811 38.74 -20.41 23.25
C PRO A 811 37.31 -20.94 23.40
N THR A 812 37.20 -22.20 23.84
CA THR A 812 35.95 -22.94 24.09
C THR A 812 35.01 -22.31 25.12
N HIS A 813 35.52 -21.46 26.01
CA HIS A 813 34.77 -20.85 27.12
C HIS A 813 33.51 -20.09 26.66
N LEU A 814 33.57 -19.42 25.50
CA LEU A 814 32.44 -18.66 24.94
C LEU A 814 31.27 -19.57 24.48
N MET A 815 31.51 -20.86 24.27
CA MET A 815 30.47 -21.81 23.85
C MET A 815 29.74 -22.40 25.05
N GLU A 816 30.45 -22.63 26.15
CA GLU A 816 29.87 -23.03 27.44
C GLU A 816 29.05 -21.88 28.06
N GLU A 817 29.54 -20.64 27.97
CA GLU A 817 28.80 -19.44 28.39
C GLU A 817 27.50 -19.24 27.58
N ARG A 818 27.51 -19.51 26.27
CA ARG A 818 26.28 -19.53 25.44
C ARG A 818 25.31 -20.64 25.83
N LEU A 819 25.81 -21.84 26.15
CA LEU A 819 24.98 -22.95 26.59
C LEU A 819 24.33 -22.67 27.95
N ILE A 820 25.08 -22.15 28.91
CA ILE A 820 24.54 -21.72 30.22
C ILE A 820 23.46 -20.64 30.03
N ARG A 821 23.69 -19.68 29.14
CA ARG A 821 22.71 -18.63 28.83
C ARG A 821 21.44 -19.19 28.17
N GLN A 822 21.56 -20.09 27.19
CA GLN A 822 20.40 -20.76 26.60
C GLN A 822 19.66 -21.66 27.60
N GLN A 823 20.38 -22.29 28.54
CA GLN A 823 19.78 -23.07 29.62
C GLN A 823 18.98 -22.15 30.58
N GLN A 824 19.50 -20.97 30.90
CA GLN A 824 18.80 -19.96 31.71
C GLN A 824 17.58 -19.37 30.99
N GLU A 825 17.71 -19.00 29.72
CA GLU A 825 16.60 -18.49 28.89
C GLU A 825 15.50 -19.57 28.75
N MET A 826 15.88 -20.84 28.57
CA MET A 826 14.95 -21.99 28.56
C MET A 826 14.26 -22.22 29.91
N GLU A 827 14.98 -22.08 31.03
CA GLU A 827 14.37 -22.15 32.36
C GLU A 827 13.46 -20.95 32.65
N GLU A 828 13.76 -19.76 32.15
CA GLU A 828 12.88 -18.59 32.29
C GLU A 828 11.61 -18.74 31.45
N ASP A 829 11.71 -19.22 30.21
CA ASP A 829 10.56 -19.60 29.38
C ASP A 829 9.72 -20.71 30.05
N GLN A 830 10.35 -21.75 30.62
CA GLN A 830 9.61 -22.79 31.34
C GLN A 830 8.95 -22.26 32.62
N ARG A 831 9.64 -21.42 33.42
CA ARG A 831 9.06 -20.74 34.59
C ARG A 831 7.92 -19.80 34.20
N TRP A 832 8.01 -19.15 33.03
CA TRP A 832 6.96 -18.31 32.48
C TRP A 832 5.74 -19.15 32.05
N LEU A 833 5.97 -20.23 31.30
CA LEU A 833 4.91 -21.18 30.90
C LEU A 833 4.21 -21.82 32.11
N GLU A 834 4.94 -22.25 33.14
CA GLU A 834 4.35 -22.77 34.38
C GLU A 834 3.60 -21.71 35.21
N LYS A 835 3.86 -20.43 34.96
CA LYS A 835 3.16 -19.30 35.60
C LYS A 835 1.88 -18.96 34.82
N GLU A 836 1.96 -18.95 33.51
CA GLU A 836 0.82 -18.79 32.59
C GLU A 836 -0.18 -19.96 32.75
N GLU A 837 0.31 -21.21 32.87
CA GLU A 837 -0.51 -22.39 33.13
C GLU A 837 -1.23 -22.33 34.49
N ARG A 838 -0.66 -21.59 35.47
CA ARG A 838 -1.29 -21.30 36.77
C ARG A 838 -2.37 -20.22 36.70
N PHE A 839 -2.34 -19.33 35.71
CA PHE A 839 -3.44 -18.39 35.43
C PHE A 839 -4.54 -18.99 34.55
N LEU A 840 -4.26 -20.09 33.83
CA LEU A 840 -5.19 -20.77 32.93
C LEU A 840 -5.95 -21.96 33.54
N LYS A 841 -5.68 -22.33 34.81
CA LYS A 841 -6.36 -23.42 35.52
C LYS A 841 -7.29 -22.93 36.64
N PRO A 842 -8.61 -23.18 36.54
CA PRO A 842 -9.48 -23.21 37.71
C PRO A 842 -9.06 -24.31 38.68
N ASP A 843 -9.21 -24.07 39.98
CA ASP A 843 -8.79 -25.00 41.04
C ASP A 843 -9.60 -26.31 41.02
N VAL A 844 -8.94 -27.45 40.81
CA VAL A 844 -9.55 -28.80 40.89
C VAL A 844 -8.67 -29.76 41.70
N ARG A 845 -8.70 -29.56 43.02
CA ARG A 845 -8.25 -30.48 44.08
C ARG A 845 -9.17 -30.30 45.29
N LEU A 846 -9.76 -31.30 45.94
CA LEU A 846 -9.67 -32.76 45.82
C LEU A 846 -11.04 -33.43 46.10
N SER A 847 -11.32 -34.56 45.43
CA SER A 847 -11.86 -35.81 46.01
C SER A 847 -11.98 -36.85 44.88
N ARG A 848 -11.81 -38.15 45.11
CA ARG A 848 -11.82 -38.93 46.37
C ARG A 848 -10.73 -40.02 46.34
N GLY A 849 -10.15 -40.33 47.49
CA GLY A 849 -9.23 -41.47 47.66
C GLY A 849 -9.93 -42.84 47.71
N SER A 850 -9.14 -43.91 47.67
CA SER A 850 -9.60 -45.31 47.73
C SER A 850 -9.65 -45.85 49.18
N ILE A 851 -10.03 -47.12 49.31
CA ILE A 851 -9.88 -48.05 50.46
C ILE A 851 -11.07 -48.13 51.46
N ASP A 852 -11.67 -49.32 51.42
CA ASP A 852 -12.32 -50.19 52.44
C ASP A 852 -13.53 -49.79 53.32
N ARG A 853 -14.33 -50.86 53.52
CA ARG A 853 -14.91 -51.41 54.76
C ARG A 853 -16.42 -51.32 55.06
N GLU A 854 -17.07 -52.46 54.81
CA GLU A 854 -17.98 -53.25 55.69
C GLU A 854 -19.18 -52.59 56.43
N ASP A 855 -20.38 -53.01 55.99
CA ASP A 855 -21.46 -53.65 56.77
C ASP A 855 -22.83 -52.93 56.96
N GLY A 856 -23.91 -53.73 56.90
CA GLY A 856 -25.33 -53.42 57.19
C GLY A 856 -26.10 -52.52 56.19
N GLY A 857 -27.27 -52.89 55.64
CA GLY A 857 -28.00 -54.16 55.63
C GLY A 857 -29.52 -53.98 55.35
N LEU A 858 -30.15 -54.91 54.60
CA LEU A 858 -31.62 -55.05 54.34
C LEU A 858 -32.30 -53.90 53.55
N GLN A 859 -33.28 -54.03 52.63
CA GLN A 859 -33.95 -55.07 51.79
C GLN A 859 -34.38 -54.30 50.49
N GLY A 860 -34.63 -54.82 49.28
CA GLY A 860 -35.06 -56.15 48.79
C GLY A 860 -36.59 -56.16 48.55
N PRO A 861 -37.17 -56.76 47.47
CA PRO A 861 -36.63 -57.37 46.23
C PRO A 861 -37.05 -56.55 44.95
N VAL A 862 -36.80 -56.90 43.68
CA VAL A 862 -37.20 -58.06 42.82
C VAL A 862 -36.52 -57.85 41.43
N SER A 863 -36.27 -58.77 40.49
CA SER A 863 -35.87 -60.20 40.39
C SER A 863 -35.68 -60.53 38.89
N ALA A 864 -34.75 -61.42 38.47
CA ALA A 864 -34.54 -61.75 37.04
C ALA A 864 -33.88 -63.13 36.78
N CYS A 865 -34.18 -63.77 35.62
CA CYS A 865 -33.49 -64.90 34.96
C CYS A 865 -34.12 -65.17 33.57
N GLY A 866 -33.50 -65.77 32.54
CA GLY A 866 -32.13 -66.27 32.29
C GLY A 866 -31.73 -66.02 30.81
N ILE A 867 -31.04 -66.85 30.01
CA ILE A 867 -30.32 -68.15 30.17
C ILE A 867 -29.32 -68.33 28.97
N SER A 868 -28.69 -69.51 28.71
CA SER A 868 -27.46 -69.62 27.88
C SER A 868 -27.27 -70.91 27.03
N SER A 869 -26.39 -70.89 26.00
CA SER A 869 -25.66 -72.05 25.39
C SER A 869 -24.56 -71.66 24.35
N ALA A 870 -23.64 -72.57 23.95
CA ALA A 870 -22.44 -72.37 23.06
C ALA A 870 -22.03 -73.71 22.34
N PRO A 871 -20.77 -74.04 21.87
CA PRO A 871 -19.59 -73.35 21.23
C PRO A 871 -18.95 -74.11 19.98
N ASN A 872 -17.82 -73.64 19.36
CA ASN A 872 -16.57 -74.42 18.97
C ASN A 872 -15.60 -73.92 17.82
N HIS A 873 -14.27 -73.92 18.11
CA HIS A 873 -13.00 -74.30 17.37
C HIS A 873 -12.48 -73.85 15.94
N THR A 874 -11.46 -72.94 15.93
CA THR A 874 -10.04 -72.96 15.36
C THR A 874 -9.53 -73.51 13.96
N ALA A 875 -8.76 -72.67 13.19
CA ALA A 875 -7.43 -72.89 12.46
C ALA A 875 -7.25 -72.51 10.91
N PRO A 876 -6.06 -72.01 10.39
CA PRO A 876 -5.76 -71.54 8.98
C PRO A 876 -4.53 -72.27 8.28
N PRO A 877 -3.60 -71.78 7.36
CA PRO A 877 -3.42 -70.58 6.44
C PRO A 877 -2.72 -70.81 5.01
N LYS A 878 -2.32 -69.72 4.24
CA LYS A 878 -1.26 -69.54 3.13
C LYS A 878 -1.65 -69.18 1.63
N LYS A 879 -0.66 -68.73 0.80
CA LYS A 879 -0.66 -68.00 -0.55
C LYS A 879 -0.46 -68.95 -1.80
N PRO A 880 -0.42 -68.56 -3.13
CA PRO A 880 -0.69 -67.33 -3.97
C PRO A 880 -1.69 -67.62 -5.18
N PRO A 881 -1.62 -67.22 -6.52
CA PRO A 881 -0.93 -66.17 -7.35
C PRO A 881 -1.83 -65.37 -8.40
N ARG A 882 -1.66 -65.51 -9.76
CA ARG A 882 -2.27 -64.80 -10.96
C ARG A 882 -2.11 -65.69 -12.26
N PRO A 883 -2.50 -65.38 -13.56
CA PRO A 883 -3.06 -64.15 -14.21
C PRO A 883 -4.13 -64.27 -15.38
N TRP A 884 -4.53 -63.11 -15.97
CA TRP A 884 -5.03 -62.78 -17.36
C TRP A 884 -6.46 -63.11 -17.93
N SER A 885 -7.25 -62.04 -18.19
CA SER A 885 -8.08 -61.58 -19.38
C SER A 885 -8.75 -62.54 -20.42
N PRO A 886 -9.81 -62.17 -21.21
CA PRO A 886 -10.33 -60.82 -21.60
C PRO A 886 -11.90 -60.61 -21.59
N ARG A 887 -12.43 -59.60 -22.34
CA ARG A 887 -13.86 -59.13 -22.49
C ARG A 887 -14.60 -59.78 -23.71
N PRO A 888 -15.79 -59.35 -24.26
CA PRO A 888 -16.82 -58.32 -23.88
C PRO A 888 -18.34 -58.68 -24.09
N LEU A 889 -19.28 -57.80 -23.64
CA LEU A 889 -20.48 -57.24 -24.36
C LEU A 889 -21.56 -56.64 -23.41
N GLY A 890 -22.34 -55.65 -23.88
CA GLY A 890 -23.62 -55.20 -23.26
C GLY A 890 -23.73 -53.71 -22.81
N GLN A 891 -24.78 -53.00 -23.25
CA GLN A 891 -25.22 -51.63 -22.87
C GLN A 891 -26.69 -51.42 -23.34
N PRO A 892 -27.41 -50.29 -23.11
CA PRO A 892 -27.07 -49.02 -22.41
C PRO A 892 -27.44 -49.02 -20.89
N VAL A 893 -28.00 -48.02 -20.14
CA VAL A 893 -28.64 -46.69 -20.40
C VAL A 893 -28.55 -45.76 -19.16
N SER A 894 -28.83 -44.46 -19.39
CA SER A 894 -29.42 -43.45 -18.47
C SER A 894 -28.61 -42.85 -17.28
N ALA A 895 -27.85 -41.81 -17.60
CA ALA A 895 -27.85 -40.47 -16.94
C ALA A 895 -27.74 -40.33 -15.40
N ALA A 896 -26.50 -40.18 -14.91
CA ALA A 896 -26.12 -39.19 -13.88
C ALA A 896 -24.59 -38.93 -13.95
N PRO A 897 -24.09 -37.69 -13.72
CA PRO A 897 -22.66 -37.38 -13.86
C PRO A 897 -21.85 -37.79 -12.63
N LEU A 898 -21.34 -39.03 -12.61
CA LEU A 898 -20.29 -39.43 -11.67
C LEU A 898 -18.98 -38.68 -12.02
N CYS A 899 -18.47 -37.89 -11.08
CA CYS A 899 -17.15 -37.29 -11.19
C CYS A 899 -16.08 -38.39 -11.21
N PHE A 900 -15.12 -38.30 -12.13
CA PHE A 900 -14.09 -39.34 -12.29
C PHE A 900 -13.20 -39.42 -11.05
N GLN A 901 -13.19 -40.60 -10.43
CA GLN A 901 -12.30 -40.93 -9.33
C GLN A 901 -10.88 -41.14 -9.87
N LEU A 902 -10.15 -40.03 -10.06
CA LEU A 902 -8.71 -40.07 -10.35
C LEU A 902 -7.98 -40.67 -9.14
N GLN A 903 -7.55 -41.93 -9.29
CA GLN A 903 -6.49 -42.46 -8.44
C GLN A 903 -5.25 -41.57 -8.60
N PRO A 904 -4.55 -41.22 -7.51
CA PRO A 904 -3.29 -40.50 -7.62
C PRO A 904 -2.26 -41.42 -8.28
N GLN A 905 -1.96 -41.18 -9.56
CA GLN A 905 -0.70 -41.66 -10.14
C GLN A 905 0.44 -40.95 -9.40
N GLU A 906 1.45 -41.70 -8.98
CA GLU A 906 2.71 -41.13 -8.51
C GLU A 906 3.45 -40.49 -9.69
N ILE A 907 3.09 -39.25 -10.01
CA ILE A 907 3.85 -38.41 -10.93
C ILE A 907 5.05 -37.86 -10.15
N SER A 908 6.11 -38.67 -10.06
CA SER A 908 7.42 -38.18 -9.63
C SER A 908 7.87 -37.05 -10.57
N PRO A 909 8.07 -35.81 -10.10
CA PRO A 909 8.62 -34.76 -10.94
C PRO A 909 10.04 -35.17 -11.39
N PRO A 910 10.43 -34.89 -12.65
CA PRO A 910 11.77 -35.21 -13.12
C PRO A 910 12.82 -34.46 -12.27
N PRO A 911 13.93 -35.11 -11.88
CA PRO A 911 14.91 -34.50 -10.99
C PRO A 911 15.59 -33.30 -11.65
N THR A 912 15.63 -32.17 -10.93
CA THR A 912 16.26 -30.91 -11.38
C THR A 912 17.79 -30.94 -11.39
N ALA A 913 18.41 -32.00 -10.85
CA ALA A 913 19.85 -32.26 -10.91
C ALA A 913 20.16 -33.76 -10.79
N ASN A 914 21.27 -34.20 -11.39
CA ASN A 914 21.82 -35.55 -11.21
C ASN A 914 22.52 -35.69 -9.85
N LEU A 915 21.73 -35.84 -8.79
CA LEU A 915 22.15 -36.16 -7.42
C LEU A 915 21.50 -37.48 -7.00
N ASP A 916 22.25 -38.36 -6.35
CA ASP A 916 21.65 -39.54 -5.70
C ASP A 916 20.81 -39.08 -4.50
N ARG A 917 19.57 -39.59 -4.41
CA ARG A 917 18.61 -39.28 -3.34
C ARG A 917 18.41 -40.43 -2.36
N SER A 918 19.06 -41.56 -2.57
CA SER A 918 18.78 -42.83 -1.89
C SER A 918 19.05 -42.84 -0.38
N ASN A 919 19.69 -41.79 0.17
CA ASN A 919 19.90 -41.55 1.61
C ASN A 919 19.82 -40.04 1.96
N ASP A 920 19.12 -39.23 1.17
CA ASP A 920 19.08 -37.76 1.37
C ASP A 920 18.04 -37.37 2.42
N LYS A 921 18.42 -37.39 3.71
CA LYS A 921 17.55 -36.99 4.84
C LYS A 921 16.84 -35.64 4.63
N VAL A 922 17.46 -34.67 3.94
CA VAL A 922 16.85 -33.35 3.70
C VAL A 922 15.71 -33.49 2.69
N TYR A 923 15.93 -34.21 1.60
CA TYR A 923 14.89 -34.55 0.61
C TYR A 923 13.75 -35.36 1.25
N GLU A 924 14.05 -36.33 2.11
CA GLU A 924 13.05 -37.11 2.84
C GLU A 924 12.17 -36.23 3.73
N ASN A 925 12.77 -35.33 4.52
CA ASN A 925 12.02 -34.45 5.43
C ASN A 925 11.23 -33.35 4.70
N VAL A 926 11.75 -32.78 3.60
CA VAL A 926 10.96 -31.88 2.73
C VAL A 926 9.77 -32.65 2.13
N THR A 927 9.99 -33.89 1.68
CA THR A 927 8.91 -34.75 1.19
C THR A 927 7.89 -35.08 2.28
N GLY A 928 8.33 -35.26 3.54
CA GLY A 928 7.47 -35.44 4.71
C GLY A 928 6.60 -34.21 5.01
N LEU A 929 7.20 -33.01 4.98
CA LEU A 929 6.48 -31.74 5.18
C LEU A 929 5.45 -31.49 4.05
N VAL A 930 5.83 -31.74 2.79
CA VAL A 930 4.90 -31.67 1.64
C VAL A 930 3.76 -32.68 1.79
N LYS A 931 4.04 -33.91 2.24
CA LYS A 931 2.99 -34.92 2.53
C LYS A 931 2.04 -34.45 3.64
N ALA A 932 2.54 -33.88 4.74
CA ALA A 932 1.71 -33.34 5.81
C ALA A 932 0.77 -32.21 5.33
N VAL A 933 1.26 -31.32 4.45
CA VAL A 933 0.44 -30.26 3.83
C VAL A 933 -0.61 -30.82 2.85
N ILE A 934 -0.28 -31.86 2.08
CA ILE A 934 -1.25 -32.56 1.21
C ILE A 934 -2.31 -33.28 2.04
N GLU A 935 -1.91 -33.94 3.14
CA GLU A 935 -2.84 -34.62 4.04
C GLU A 935 -3.78 -33.62 4.73
N MET A 936 -3.24 -32.51 5.24
CA MET A 936 -4.03 -31.39 5.76
C MET A 936 -5.02 -30.85 4.72
N SER A 937 -4.60 -30.66 3.46
CA SER A 937 -5.49 -30.13 2.42
C SER A 937 -6.57 -31.10 1.98
N SER A 938 -6.35 -32.41 2.11
CA SER A 938 -7.40 -33.43 1.91
C SER A 938 -8.43 -33.46 3.05
N LYS A 939 -7.99 -33.29 4.30
CA LYS A 939 -8.84 -33.43 5.50
C LYS A 939 -9.58 -32.14 5.90
N ILE A 940 -9.04 -30.96 5.62
CA ILE A 940 -9.63 -29.67 6.02
C ILE A 940 -11.06 -29.44 5.49
N GLN A 941 -11.41 -30.02 4.35
CA GLN A 941 -12.74 -29.84 3.72
C GLN A 941 -13.86 -30.35 4.65
N PRO A 942 -13.92 -31.65 5.03
CA PRO A 942 -14.91 -32.16 5.98
C PRO A 942 -14.63 -31.80 7.44
N ALA A 943 -13.39 -31.47 7.82
CA ALA A 943 -13.00 -31.37 9.24
C ALA A 943 -13.72 -30.26 10.03
N PRO A 944 -14.07 -30.51 11.31
CA PRO A 944 -14.61 -29.54 12.27
C PRO A 944 -13.50 -28.68 12.92
N PRO A 945 -13.85 -27.60 13.66
CA PRO A 945 -12.89 -26.60 14.17
C PRO A 945 -11.78 -27.16 15.05
N GLU A 946 -12.06 -28.24 15.78
CA GLU A 946 -11.17 -28.85 16.78
C GLU A 946 -10.02 -29.62 16.11
N GLU A 947 -10.21 -30.10 14.87
CA GLU A 947 -9.19 -30.85 14.12
C GLU A 947 -8.13 -29.97 13.46
N TYR A 948 -8.34 -28.64 13.35
CA TYR A 948 -7.35 -27.76 12.70
C TYR A 948 -6.05 -27.65 13.52
N VAL A 949 -6.13 -27.76 14.85
CA VAL A 949 -4.95 -27.71 15.74
C VAL A 949 -4.02 -28.92 15.53
N PRO A 950 -4.48 -30.19 15.59
CA PRO A 950 -3.60 -31.32 15.28
C PRO A 950 -3.07 -31.28 13.83
N MET A 951 -3.85 -30.83 12.84
CA MET A 951 -3.34 -30.67 11.46
C MET A 951 -2.12 -29.75 11.39
N VAL A 952 -2.20 -28.53 11.94
CA VAL A 952 -1.10 -27.56 11.91
C VAL A 952 0.05 -28.01 12.81
N LYS A 953 -0.22 -28.77 13.88
CA LYS A 953 0.80 -29.39 14.73
C LYS A 953 1.64 -30.42 13.97
N GLU A 954 1.05 -31.30 13.16
CA GLU A 954 1.81 -32.27 12.34
C GLU A 954 2.68 -31.57 11.29
N VAL A 955 2.15 -30.52 10.63
CA VAL A 955 2.93 -29.68 9.71
C VAL A 955 4.11 -28.99 10.43
N GLY A 956 3.88 -28.45 11.63
CA GLY A 956 4.94 -27.85 12.45
C GLY A 956 5.97 -28.86 12.98
N LEU A 957 5.56 -30.11 13.24
CA LEU A 957 6.46 -31.20 13.63
C LEU A 957 7.35 -31.62 12.46
N ALA A 958 6.77 -31.80 11.27
CA ALA A 958 7.53 -32.09 10.05
C ALA A 958 8.53 -30.97 9.72
N LEU A 959 8.15 -29.70 9.87
CA LEU A 959 9.06 -28.57 9.70
C LEU A 959 10.20 -28.59 10.74
N ARG A 960 9.92 -28.89 12.02
CA ARG A 960 10.96 -28.99 13.05
C ARG A 960 11.99 -30.07 12.72
N THR A 961 11.54 -31.24 12.25
CA THR A 961 12.43 -32.33 11.84
C THR A 961 13.27 -31.96 10.62
N LEU A 962 12.68 -31.25 9.65
CA LEU A 962 13.41 -30.68 8.52
C LEU A 962 14.49 -29.69 8.96
N LEU A 963 14.14 -28.69 9.78
CA LEU A 963 15.08 -27.66 10.24
C LEU A 963 16.27 -28.27 10.99
N ALA A 964 16.02 -29.18 11.94
CA ALA A 964 17.08 -29.88 12.67
C ALA A 964 17.99 -30.70 11.74
N THR A 965 17.43 -31.33 10.69
CA THR A 965 18.21 -32.06 9.69
C THR A 965 19.05 -31.13 8.81
N VAL A 966 18.57 -29.91 8.55
CA VAL A 966 19.34 -28.87 7.85
C VAL A 966 20.44 -28.32 8.75
N ASP A 967 20.19 -28.15 10.05
CA ASP A 967 21.21 -27.76 11.03
C ASP A 967 22.31 -28.84 11.20
N GLU A 968 21.96 -30.14 11.17
CA GLU A 968 22.93 -31.25 11.06
C GLU A 968 23.76 -31.18 9.77
N THR A 969 23.17 -30.71 8.67
CA THR A 969 23.80 -30.68 7.33
C THR A 969 24.65 -29.42 7.12
N LEU A 970 24.31 -28.30 7.76
CA LEU A 970 24.90 -26.98 7.54
C LEU A 970 26.44 -26.97 7.69
N PRO A 971 27.07 -27.58 8.71
CA PRO A 971 28.53 -27.59 8.88
C PRO A 971 29.30 -28.31 7.76
N VAL A 972 28.62 -29.17 6.98
CA VAL A 972 29.20 -29.93 5.87
C VAL A 972 29.19 -29.12 4.56
N LEU A 973 28.31 -28.11 4.46
CA LEU A 973 28.16 -27.25 3.28
C LEU A 973 29.15 -26.06 3.30
N PRO A 974 29.48 -25.46 2.16
CA PRO A 974 30.41 -24.33 2.11
C PRO A 974 29.90 -23.12 2.90
N ALA A 975 30.78 -22.50 3.69
CA ALA A 975 30.42 -21.34 4.52
C ALA A 975 29.82 -20.16 3.74
N SER A 976 30.18 -20.02 2.45
CA SER A 976 29.60 -19.03 1.54
C SER A 976 28.11 -19.22 1.25
N THR A 977 27.55 -20.42 1.47
CA THR A 977 26.11 -20.71 1.29
C THR A 977 25.32 -20.69 2.61
N HIS A 978 25.97 -20.64 3.78
CA HIS A 978 25.29 -20.72 5.08
C HIS A 978 24.26 -19.60 5.26
N ARG A 979 24.61 -18.36 4.88
CA ARG A 979 23.70 -17.21 4.96
C ARG A 979 22.45 -17.36 4.10
N GLU A 980 22.54 -18.02 2.94
CA GLU A 980 21.38 -18.27 2.06
C GLU A 980 20.43 -19.29 2.71
N ILE A 981 21.00 -20.33 3.31
CA ILE A 981 20.26 -21.39 4.03
C ILE A 981 19.59 -20.83 5.30
N GLU A 982 20.31 -20.06 6.11
CA GLU A 982 19.74 -19.37 7.29
C GLU A 982 18.55 -18.48 6.95
N MET A 983 18.61 -17.74 5.83
CA MET A 983 17.50 -16.88 5.40
C MET A 983 16.28 -17.70 5.00
N ALA A 984 16.48 -18.85 4.34
CA ALA A 984 15.39 -19.78 4.01
C ALA A 984 14.81 -20.47 5.27
N GLN A 985 15.65 -20.86 6.25
CA GLN A 985 15.17 -21.37 7.54
C GLN A 985 14.34 -20.31 8.30
N LYS A 986 14.76 -19.04 8.28
CA LYS A 986 14.01 -17.91 8.88
C LYS A 986 12.67 -17.67 8.16
N LEU A 987 12.63 -17.81 6.83
CA LEU A 987 11.39 -17.74 6.05
C LEU A 987 10.38 -18.82 6.48
N LEU A 988 10.78 -20.10 6.54
CA LEU A 988 9.86 -21.18 6.92
C LEU A 988 9.27 -21.04 8.34
N ASN A 989 10.04 -20.47 9.27
CA ASN A 989 9.52 -20.16 10.61
C ASN A 989 8.47 -19.03 10.56
N SER A 990 8.62 -18.04 9.67
CA SER A 990 7.61 -17.02 9.40
C SER A 990 6.36 -17.62 8.74
N ASP A 991 6.52 -18.54 7.79
CA ASP A 991 5.40 -19.18 7.09
C ASP A 991 4.57 -20.06 8.02
N LEU A 992 5.22 -20.79 8.95
CA LEU A 992 4.52 -21.53 10.00
C LEU A 992 3.77 -20.58 10.95
N ALA A 993 4.35 -19.43 11.29
CA ALA A 993 3.67 -18.42 12.10
C ALA A 993 2.44 -17.82 11.38
N GLU A 994 2.52 -17.55 10.07
CA GLU A 994 1.34 -17.13 9.30
C GLU A 994 0.29 -18.25 9.20
N LEU A 995 0.70 -19.51 8.98
CA LEU A 995 -0.21 -20.67 8.99
C LEU A 995 -0.98 -20.78 10.32
N ILE A 996 -0.29 -20.67 11.46
CA ILE A 996 -0.91 -20.67 12.80
C ILE A 996 -1.88 -19.49 12.95
N ASN A 997 -1.56 -18.31 12.41
CA ASN A 997 -2.45 -17.15 12.46
C ASN A 997 -3.68 -17.33 11.55
N LYS A 998 -3.56 -17.93 10.36
CA LYS A 998 -4.73 -18.29 9.53
C LYS A 998 -5.59 -19.35 10.21
N MET A 999 -4.98 -20.31 10.91
CA MET A 999 -5.70 -21.33 11.69
C MET A 999 -6.54 -20.70 12.81
N LYS A 1000 -5.96 -19.78 13.60
CA LYS A 1000 -6.69 -19.04 14.64
C LYS A 1000 -7.89 -18.29 14.07
N LEU A 1001 -7.74 -17.61 12.93
CA LEU A 1001 -8.84 -16.94 12.23
C LEU A 1001 -9.90 -17.95 11.74
N ALA A 1002 -9.49 -19.08 11.18
CA ALA A 1002 -10.40 -20.14 10.72
C ALA A 1002 -11.20 -20.78 11.86
N GLN A 1003 -10.68 -20.79 13.10
CA GLN A 1003 -11.42 -21.20 14.30
C GLN A 1003 -12.31 -20.08 14.84
N GLN A 1004 -11.83 -18.83 14.88
CA GLN A 1004 -12.58 -17.68 15.39
C GLN A 1004 -13.85 -17.39 14.57
N TYR A 1005 -13.76 -17.48 13.24
CA TYR A 1005 -14.85 -17.15 12.31
C TYR A 1005 -15.63 -18.38 11.85
N VAL A 1006 -15.50 -19.51 12.55
CA VAL A 1006 -15.96 -20.82 12.06
C VAL A 1006 -17.50 -20.99 12.04
N MET A 1007 -18.22 -20.14 12.78
CA MET A 1007 -19.69 -20.05 12.80
C MET A 1007 -20.24 -18.94 11.88
N THR A 1008 -19.41 -18.39 10.97
CA THR A 1008 -19.79 -17.30 10.07
C THR A 1008 -19.77 -17.74 8.60
N SER A 1009 -20.42 -16.97 7.72
CA SER A 1009 -20.35 -17.16 6.27
C SER A 1009 -18.92 -17.14 5.70
N LEU A 1010 -17.96 -16.55 6.42
CA LEU A 1010 -16.56 -16.47 6.02
C LEU A 1010 -15.74 -17.75 6.30
N GLN A 1011 -16.33 -18.76 6.96
CA GLN A 1011 -15.66 -20.02 7.32
C GLN A 1011 -14.88 -20.64 6.14
N GLN A 1012 -15.50 -20.69 4.95
CA GLN A 1012 -14.91 -21.31 3.77
C GLN A 1012 -13.72 -20.50 3.21
N GLU A 1013 -13.75 -19.17 3.33
CA GLU A 1013 -12.63 -18.31 2.91
C GLU A 1013 -11.47 -18.38 3.90
N TYR A 1014 -11.72 -18.46 5.21
CA TYR A 1014 -10.64 -18.65 6.19
C TYR A 1014 -10.02 -20.07 6.10
N LYS A 1015 -10.81 -21.13 5.82
CA LYS A 1015 -10.26 -22.45 5.44
C LYS A 1015 -9.32 -22.34 4.23
N LYS A 1016 -9.74 -21.60 3.20
CA LYS A 1016 -8.96 -21.34 1.97
C LYS A 1016 -7.70 -20.49 2.21
N GLN A 1017 -7.73 -19.54 3.15
CA GLN A 1017 -6.53 -18.80 3.56
C GLN A 1017 -5.54 -19.70 4.33
N MET A 1018 -6.03 -20.56 5.22
CA MET A 1018 -5.19 -21.54 5.93
C MET A 1018 -4.50 -22.52 4.95
N LEU A 1019 -5.25 -23.01 3.95
CA LEU A 1019 -4.69 -23.78 2.83
C LEU A 1019 -3.62 -23.02 2.04
N THR A 1020 -3.84 -21.73 1.78
CA THR A 1020 -2.91 -20.90 1.01
C THR A 1020 -1.59 -20.72 1.76
N ALA A 1021 -1.63 -20.52 3.08
CA ALA A 1021 -0.42 -20.46 3.91
C ALA A 1021 0.31 -21.82 3.98
N ALA A 1022 -0.43 -22.93 4.12
CA ALA A 1022 0.15 -24.28 4.12
C ALA A 1022 0.86 -24.61 2.80
N HIS A 1023 0.26 -24.23 1.66
CA HIS A 1023 0.90 -24.40 0.34
C HIS A 1023 2.13 -23.50 0.14
N ALA A 1024 2.17 -22.29 0.72
CA ALA A 1024 3.36 -21.44 0.69
C ALA A 1024 4.53 -22.12 1.41
N LEU A 1025 4.33 -22.54 2.66
CA LEU A 1025 5.31 -23.29 3.46
C LEU A 1025 5.86 -24.53 2.72
N ALA A 1026 5.01 -25.26 2.00
CA ALA A 1026 5.43 -26.41 1.20
C ALA A 1026 6.26 -26.04 -0.05
N VAL A 1027 5.98 -24.89 -0.68
CA VAL A 1027 6.78 -24.37 -1.80
C VAL A 1027 8.13 -23.88 -1.33
N ASP A 1028 8.18 -23.12 -0.24
CA ASP A 1028 9.43 -22.57 0.27
C ASP A 1028 10.32 -23.63 0.95
N ALA A 1029 9.73 -24.71 1.49
CA ALA A 1029 10.49 -25.89 1.92
C ALA A 1029 11.18 -26.60 0.74
N LYS A 1030 10.56 -26.57 -0.45
CA LYS A 1030 11.21 -27.03 -1.69
C LYS A 1030 12.29 -26.04 -2.17
N ASN A 1031 12.06 -24.73 -2.04
CA ASN A 1031 13.08 -23.72 -2.35
C ASN A 1031 14.34 -23.89 -1.48
N LEU A 1032 14.19 -24.22 -0.19
CA LEU A 1032 15.30 -24.57 0.71
C LEU A 1032 16.08 -25.80 0.22
N LEU A 1033 15.40 -26.85 -0.25
CA LEU A 1033 16.03 -28.02 -0.87
C LEU A 1033 16.81 -27.65 -2.13
N ASP A 1034 16.19 -26.90 -3.06
CA ASP A 1034 16.82 -26.46 -4.31
C ASP A 1034 18.06 -25.56 -4.03
N VAL A 1035 18.12 -24.82 -2.91
CA VAL A 1035 19.31 -24.08 -2.44
C VAL A 1035 20.38 -25.02 -1.88
N ILE A 1036 20.01 -25.97 -1.02
CA ILE A 1036 20.94 -26.96 -0.45
C ILE A 1036 21.58 -27.83 -1.53
N ASP A 1037 20.82 -28.20 -2.57
CA ASP A 1037 21.33 -28.95 -3.71
C ASP A 1037 22.28 -28.14 -4.59
N GLN A 1038 22.04 -26.83 -4.74
CA GLN A 1038 23.03 -25.93 -5.36
C GLN A 1038 24.32 -25.82 -4.54
N ALA A 1039 24.24 -25.84 -3.20
CA ALA A 1039 25.43 -25.88 -2.34
C ALA A 1039 26.20 -27.20 -2.50
N ARG A 1040 25.51 -28.34 -2.53
CA ARG A 1040 26.09 -29.67 -2.79
C ARG A 1040 26.76 -29.77 -4.17
N LEU A 1041 26.12 -29.25 -5.22
CA LEU A 1041 26.68 -29.23 -6.57
C LEU A 1041 27.95 -28.37 -6.67
N LYS A 1042 28.02 -27.24 -5.95
CA LYS A 1042 29.24 -26.42 -5.86
C LYS A 1042 30.41 -27.24 -5.28
N MET A 1043 30.19 -28.05 -4.23
CA MET A 1043 31.22 -28.95 -3.67
C MET A 1043 31.70 -30.00 -4.68
N ILE A 1044 30.78 -30.60 -5.43
CA ILE A 1044 31.10 -31.61 -6.47
C ILE A 1044 31.92 -30.98 -7.62
N SER A 1045 31.65 -29.71 -7.97
CA SER A 1045 32.44 -28.99 -8.98
C SER A 1045 33.87 -28.66 -8.51
N GLN A 1046 34.11 -28.52 -7.20
CA GLN A 1046 35.42 -28.22 -6.62
C GLN A 1046 36.29 -29.45 -6.35
N SER A 1047 35.76 -30.66 -6.53
CA SER A 1047 36.42 -31.94 -6.19
C SER A 1047 36.84 -32.78 -7.41
N ARG A 1048 36.79 -32.20 -8.62
CA ARG A 1048 37.48 -32.74 -9.80
C ARG A 1048 38.88 -32.12 -9.93
N PRO A 1049 39.97 -32.91 -9.88
CA PRO A 1049 41.29 -32.41 -10.24
C PRO A 1049 41.39 -32.12 -11.75
N HIS A 1050 42.29 -31.20 -12.09
CA HIS A 1050 42.86 -31.07 -13.43
C HIS A 1050 44.06 -32.00 -13.61
#